data_AF-A0A2M3Z088-F1
#
_entry.id   AF-A0A2M3Z088-F1
#
_cell.length_a   1.000
_cell.length_b   1.000
_cell.length_c   1.000
_cell.angle_alpha   90.00
_cell.angle_beta   90.00
_cell.angle_gamma   90.00
#
_symmetry.space_group_name_H-M   'P 1'
#
loop_
_entity.id
_entity.type
_entity.pdbx_description
1 polymer ?
#
loop_
_entity_poly.entity_id
_entity_poly.type
_entity_poly.pdbx_seq_one_letter_code
_entity_poly.pdbx_strand_id
1 'polypeptide(L)'
;MNPQTAHYGQYPQQQGGWPQPGVPPVGPPGMSMNGGGQPQPTQQQQLVGQMQSMSLASGPPKVGPPSANGPMGGGGPPLSGYPNQQGPPPQNMGGRPPSGAGPGPVAPGAGGYPPPTAQPPAQPQQQQQQQQPQQPPLPQTGGITNGPPMGGGVAGARPPMPPGTNGYGQTNGHQYAGAPGAAPPQTMPTTAGGPPRPGQPFPPQPLQQQQQPQQPAYPAPGAQFNAGYPQPGVGFGAPPGAPPAGPGQTGAQQPRQQQYPPLPGQQMVPPAPGGYPGQPGQAGQVPPMPSNMPPRPFNQMAPPGPGYNAMPPMPQPHQHQQHQQPHGYPPAPGGGHYPGVGAPAPPQAKRLDPESMPNPIQLMAENQESCGGIFATNTPGHVPPLVATRFVTQDQGNAGPRFVRSSMYSIPQTADLMKQSAVPFSLIISPFARLADQEMAPPIVDFGEMGPIRCIRCKAYICPHMQFVDGGRRFQCQFCKATTEVPAGYFQHLDHTGQRMDKYERPELVLGAYEFVATKEYCRNNTPPRAPAMVFLIDVSYNNVKSGLVQLLCSQMKQILAGLPVDQGQSRSSMKVGFITYNSSVHFYNLKSSLAQPQMMVVGDLQEMFMPLLDGFLVDPEESASVIDALMEQIPRMFADTRETETILLPALQAGLEALKASECVGKLYVFQSTLPNADAPGKLKAREERKLLGTDKEKTVLTPQSTVYNMLAQECVGAGVSIDLFVFNNAYIDLATIGQVARLTGGEVYKYTYFQADIDGQRLVSDLMKNISRPIAFDAVMRVRTSTGIRPTDFFGHFFMSNTKDMEIASIDCDKAVAVEIKHDDKLTDELVLIQVALLYTSCSGQRRLRVLNLALKTCSELLELFRCCDIDSTLLFFAKQGLTKLMDSTPAAVKAAIVQRSVQLLACYRKYCASATSAGQLILPEGMKLLPLYVNCLLKNDAFSGGADMSIDDRSYVIYYVMSMDLPASVHYFYPRLIPLHDVHVEAETIPSAIRCTGEKMLEDGAYILENGVHMFMWLGLSLSPEFTQSVFGAQCTQQIDTDRTGLPVFDNPLSRRIRGIVEKIQQQKRRCMRLTLVKQRDKLESVLRHFLVEDRGTSDGSVSYVDFLCHMHKEIRQMLS
;
A
#
# COMPACT_ATOMS: atom_id res chain seq x y z
N MET A 1 32.93 27.32 -63.06
CA MET A 1 34.27 27.16 -62.46
C MET A 1 34.08 26.71 -61.02
N ASN A 2 34.99 25.87 -60.50
CA ASN A 2 35.15 25.58 -59.07
C ASN A 2 36.18 26.60 -58.49
N PRO A 3 36.43 26.71 -57.16
CA PRO A 3 36.02 25.80 -56.07
C PRO A 3 35.42 26.46 -54.79
N GLN A 4 34.78 25.61 -53.96
CA GLN A 4 34.91 25.39 -52.49
C GLN A 4 35.33 26.57 -51.55
N THR A 5 34.90 26.67 -50.28
CA THR A 5 34.63 25.64 -49.24
C THR A 5 33.38 25.92 -48.38
N ALA A 6 33.08 25.08 -47.37
CA ALA A 6 31.81 25.02 -46.64
C ALA A 6 31.88 25.46 -45.16
N HIS A 7 30.71 25.71 -44.56
CA HIS A 7 30.49 25.75 -43.10
C HIS A 7 29.21 24.97 -42.72
N TYR A 8 29.10 24.55 -41.45
CA TYR A 8 28.05 23.66 -40.94
C TYR A 8 26.67 24.34 -40.81
N GLY A 9 25.60 23.59 -41.08
CA GLY A 9 24.20 23.97 -40.83
C GLY A 9 23.56 23.21 -39.67
N GLN A 10 22.56 23.83 -39.03
CA GLN A 10 21.78 23.26 -37.92
C GLN A 10 20.60 22.40 -38.43
N TYR A 11 20.18 21.40 -37.64
CA TYR A 11 18.94 20.65 -37.88
C TYR A 11 17.73 21.40 -37.32
N PRO A 12 16.61 21.50 -38.07
CA PRO A 12 15.38 22.14 -37.58
C PRO A 12 14.55 21.18 -36.71
N GLN A 13 13.86 21.73 -35.71
CA GLN A 13 12.77 21.03 -35.02
C GLN A 13 11.50 21.02 -35.89
N GLN A 14 10.77 19.90 -35.89
CA GLN A 14 9.39 19.85 -36.37
C GLN A 14 8.46 19.45 -35.23
N GLN A 15 7.40 20.25 -35.03
CA GLN A 15 6.30 19.91 -34.14
C GLN A 15 5.22 19.16 -34.95
N GLY A 16 4.94 17.91 -34.57
CA GLY A 16 3.83 17.12 -35.09
C GLY A 16 2.82 16.86 -33.99
N GLY A 17 1.67 17.55 -34.01
CA GLY A 17 0.55 17.31 -33.11
C GLY A 17 -0.43 16.29 -33.69
N TRP A 18 -0.98 15.41 -32.85
CA TRP A 18 -2.00 14.44 -33.27
C TRP A 18 -3.36 15.12 -33.52
N PRO A 19 -4.14 14.67 -34.52
CA PRO A 19 -5.48 15.21 -34.78
C PRO A 19 -6.49 14.70 -33.74
N GLN A 20 -7.34 15.62 -33.25
CA GLN A 20 -8.46 15.33 -32.35
C GLN A 20 -9.70 14.86 -33.16
N PRO A 21 -10.44 13.83 -32.73
CA PRO A 21 -11.77 13.55 -33.25
C PRO A 21 -12.77 14.62 -32.74
N GLY A 22 -13.50 15.24 -33.67
CA GLY A 22 -14.28 16.45 -33.37
C GLY A 22 -15.59 16.21 -32.60
N VAL A 23 -15.82 17.03 -31.57
CA VAL A 23 -17.10 17.22 -30.89
C VAL A 23 -17.62 18.63 -31.21
N PRO A 24 -18.91 18.83 -31.57
CA PRO A 24 -19.41 20.15 -31.96
C PRO A 24 -19.45 21.14 -30.78
N PRO A 25 -19.01 22.39 -30.95
CA PRO A 25 -18.94 23.37 -29.86
C PRO A 25 -20.30 24.00 -29.55
N VAL A 26 -20.67 24.02 -28.26
CA VAL A 26 -21.76 24.86 -27.74
C VAL A 26 -21.18 26.23 -27.37
N GLY A 27 -21.62 27.29 -28.05
CA GLY A 27 -21.09 28.65 -27.86
C GLY A 27 -21.73 29.41 -26.67
N PRO A 28 -20.96 30.22 -25.92
CA PRO A 28 -21.52 31.14 -24.92
C PRO A 28 -22.15 32.39 -25.58
N PRO A 29 -23.15 33.03 -24.95
CA PRO A 29 -23.78 34.24 -25.49
C PRO A 29 -22.87 35.47 -25.33
N GLY A 30 -22.49 36.09 -26.45
CA GLY A 30 -21.72 37.34 -26.45
C GLY A 30 -22.60 38.58 -26.30
N MET A 31 -22.28 39.45 -25.34
CA MET A 31 -22.74 40.85 -25.36
C MET A 31 -21.80 41.71 -26.19
N SER A 32 -22.35 42.52 -27.10
CA SER A 32 -21.58 43.46 -27.91
C SER A 32 -21.44 44.80 -27.18
N MET A 33 -20.22 45.35 -27.18
CA MET A 33 -19.95 46.75 -26.88
C MET A 33 -18.95 47.29 -27.89
N ASN A 34 -19.33 48.36 -28.58
CA ASN A 34 -18.48 49.09 -29.51
C ASN A 34 -17.96 50.37 -28.83
N GLY A 35 -16.71 50.76 -29.08
CA GLY A 35 -16.00 51.74 -28.26
C GLY A 35 -16.29 53.21 -28.58
N GLY A 36 -16.06 54.10 -27.61
CA GLY A 36 -16.02 55.56 -27.86
C GLY A 36 -15.82 56.44 -26.61
N GLY A 37 -14.87 57.38 -26.69
CA GLY A 37 -14.94 58.71 -26.06
C GLY A 37 -14.57 58.88 -24.57
N GLN A 38 -13.63 59.79 -24.31
CA GLN A 38 -13.45 60.50 -23.02
C GLN A 38 -14.21 61.86 -23.05
N PRO A 39 -14.11 62.79 -22.07
CA PRO A 39 -14.64 62.69 -20.70
C PRO A 39 -15.36 63.96 -20.17
N GLN A 40 -16.33 63.82 -19.24
CA GLN A 40 -16.78 64.85 -18.25
C GLN A 40 -17.36 66.21 -18.79
N PRO A 41 -17.95 67.09 -17.94
CA PRO A 41 -18.79 66.89 -16.74
C PRO A 41 -20.10 67.75 -16.76
N THR A 42 -20.68 68.02 -15.57
CA THR A 42 -21.56 69.17 -15.17
C THR A 42 -23.07 69.24 -15.51
N GLN A 43 -23.86 69.14 -14.43
CA GLN A 43 -24.96 70.05 -13.96
C GLN A 43 -26.37 70.16 -14.61
N GLN A 44 -27.35 70.08 -13.68
CA GLN A 44 -28.59 70.88 -13.50
C GLN A 44 -29.89 70.69 -14.35
N GLN A 45 -30.94 70.32 -13.60
CA GLN A 45 -32.29 70.95 -13.50
C GLN A 45 -33.38 70.85 -14.60
N GLN A 46 -34.51 70.22 -14.19
CA GLN A 46 -35.91 70.76 -14.22
C GLN A 46 -36.64 70.89 -15.58
N LEU A 47 -38.00 70.82 -15.69
CA LEU A 47 -39.11 70.49 -14.76
C LEU A 47 -40.41 70.13 -15.53
N VAL A 48 -41.44 69.63 -14.80
CA VAL A 48 -42.88 69.43 -15.16
C VAL A 48 -43.22 68.30 -16.17
N GLY A 49 -44.23 67.45 -15.95
CA GLY A 49 -45.07 67.24 -14.75
C GLY A 49 -46.40 66.49 -14.98
N GLN A 50 -47.28 66.52 -13.96
CA GLN A 50 -48.63 65.91 -13.83
C GLN A 50 -48.67 64.36 -13.64
N MET A 51 -49.00 63.86 -12.42
CA MET A 51 -50.34 63.51 -11.85
C MET A 51 -50.72 62.03 -12.14
N GLN A 52 -51.33 61.23 -11.24
CA GLN A 52 -51.86 61.47 -9.87
C GLN A 52 -52.03 60.12 -9.10
N SER A 53 -51.82 60.08 -7.77
CA SER A 53 -52.37 59.13 -6.75
C SER A 53 -52.32 57.58 -6.96
N MET A 54 -52.08 56.71 -5.96
CA MET A 54 -51.83 56.81 -4.50
C MET A 54 -51.06 55.54 -4.04
N SER A 55 -50.03 55.63 -3.19
CA SER A 55 -49.99 55.24 -1.75
C SER A 55 -50.05 53.73 -1.42
N LEU A 56 -49.31 53.11 -0.48
CA LEU A 56 -48.18 53.44 0.45
C LEU A 56 -47.52 52.06 0.79
N ALA A 57 -46.19 51.85 0.90
CA ALA A 57 -45.23 52.26 1.94
C ALA A 57 -45.43 51.53 3.31
N SER A 58 -44.43 51.23 4.17
CA SER A 58 -42.94 51.23 4.06
C SER A 58 -42.25 50.81 5.38
N GLY A 59 -41.06 50.18 5.32
CA GLY A 59 -39.87 50.54 6.14
C GLY A 59 -39.77 50.15 7.66
N PRO A 60 -38.53 50.03 8.21
CA PRO A 60 -38.24 49.84 9.65
C PRO A 60 -37.80 51.16 10.35
N PRO A 61 -37.48 51.19 11.69
CA PRO A 61 -36.08 51.02 12.16
C PRO A 61 -35.91 50.44 13.61
N LYS A 62 -34.78 50.74 14.29
CA LYS A 62 -34.20 50.12 15.51
C LYS A 62 -34.42 50.92 16.83
N VAL A 63 -34.06 50.31 17.98
CA VAL A 63 -33.20 50.83 19.13
C VAL A 63 -33.74 50.48 20.54
N GLY A 64 -32.88 49.99 21.47
CA GLY A 64 -33.02 50.22 22.94
C GLY A 64 -33.00 49.01 23.90
N PRO A 65 -32.19 49.01 25.00
CA PRO A 65 -32.21 48.05 26.15
C PRO A 65 -32.86 48.70 27.43
N PRO A 66 -32.84 48.17 28.69
CA PRO A 66 -32.07 47.03 29.27
C PRO A 66 -32.70 46.13 30.41
N SER A 67 -31.96 45.06 30.77
CA SER A 67 -31.71 44.47 32.13
C SER A 67 -32.77 43.84 33.08
N ALA A 68 -32.44 42.61 33.52
CA ALA A 68 -32.38 42.07 34.91
C ALA A 68 -33.49 41.16 35.54
N ASN A 69 -33.01 39.99 36.02
CA ASN A 69 -33.35 39.19 37.24
C ASN A 69 -34.77 38.62 37.54
N GLY A 70 -34.83 37.33 37.92
CA GLY A 70 -35.90 36.74 38.76
C GLY A 70 -36.22 35.24 38.52
N PRO A 71 -36.14 34.32 39.52
CA PRO A 71 -36.35 32.87 39.34
C PRO A 71 -37.56 32.26 40.11
N MET A 72 -37.63 30.92 40.18
CA MET A 72 -38.63 30.00 40.80
C MET A 72 -39.78 29.56 39.86
N GLY A 73 -40.32 28.31 39.92
CA GLY A 73 -39.82 27.10 40.58
C GLY A 73 -40.88 26.02 40.90
N GLY A 74 -40.72 24.79 40.38
CA GLY A 74 -41.32 23.54 40.90
C GLY A 74 -42.77 23.18 40.48
N GLY A 75 -43.12 21.88 40.59
CA GLY A 75 -44.50 21.37 40.46
C GLY A 75 -44.62 19.98 39.79
N GLY A 76 -45.11 18.97 40.52
CA GLY A 76 -45.34 17.59 40.03
C GLY A 76 -46.83 17.18 39.97
N PRO A 77 -47.16 15.93 39.57
CA PRO A 77 -48.51 15.51 39.17
C PRO A 77 -49.32 14.72 40.25
N PRO A 78 -50.64 14.50 40.03
CA PRO A 78 -51.48 13.56 40.79
C PRO A 78 -51.79 12.23 40.05
N LEU A 79 -52.46 11.30 40.74
CA LEU A 79 -52.73 9.89 40.33
C LEU A 79 -54.10 9.37 40.84
N SER A 80 -54.52 8.17 40.37
CA SER A 80 -55.67 7.32 40.82
C SER A 80 -57.09 7.75 40.37
N GLY A 81 -58.10 6.86 40.26
CA GLY A 81 -58.16 5.40 40.53
C GLY A 81 -59.42 4.68 39.95
N TYR A 82 -59.54 3.36 40.19
CA TYR A 82 -60.58 2.44 39.64
C TYR A 82 -61.88 2.33 40.47
N PRO A 83 -62.95 1.71 39.91
CA PRO A 83 -63.38 0.38 40.41
C PRO A 83 -63.73 -0.65 39.30
N ASN A 84 -64.33 -1.81 39.67
CA ASN A 84 -64.29 -3.11 38.94
C ASN A 84 -65.55 -3.99 39.20
N GLN A 85 -66.04 -4.81 38.23
CA GLN A 85 -66.60 -6.18 38.50
C GLN A 85 -67.10 -7.05 37.30
N GLN A 86 -66.94 -8.39 37.48
CA GLN A 86 -67.74 -9.56 36.98
C GLN A 86 -67.61 -10.13 35.52
N GLY A 87 -67.77 -11.46 35.40
CA GLY A 87 -67.82 -12.32 34.18
C GLY A 87 -69.03 -13.30 34.21
N PRO A 88 -69.04 -14.58 33.71
CA PRO A 88 -67.91 -15.47 33.35
C PRO A 88 -68.05 -16.29 31.98
N PRO A 89 -68.06 -17.66 31.83
CA PRO A 89 -67.18 -18.41 30.87
C PRO A 89 -67.89 -19.51 29.99
N PRO A 90 -67.33 -20.72 29.63
CA PRO A 90 -66.15 -21.14 28.80
C PRO A 90 -66.46 -22.22 27.69
N GLN A 91 -65.40 -22.86 27.12
CA GLN A 91 -65.27 -24.25 26.55
C GLN A 91 -64.98 -24.39 25.02
N ASN A 92 -64.62 -25.57 24.46
CA ASN A 92 -63.43 -26.45 24.62
C ASN A 92 -63.43 -27.57 23.52
N MET A 93 -62.25 -28.16 23.19
CA MET A 93 -62.02 -29.31 22.26
C MET A 93 -62.38 -29.06 20.76
N GLY A 94 -61.84 -29.77 19.76
CA GLY A 94 -60.73 -30.74 19.70
C GLY A 94 -60.91 -31.80 18.58
N GLY A 95 -59.88 -32.12 17.77
CA GLY A 95 -59.96 -33.23 16.79
C GLY A 95 -58.98 -33.18 15.60
N ARG A 96 -58.11 -34.21 15.47
CA ARG A 96 -57.00 -34.37 14.49
C ARG A 96 -57.41 -34.69 13.02
N PRO A 97 -56.52 -34.48 12.02
CA PRO A 97 -56.68 -34.88 10.61
C PRO A 97 -56.17 -36.32 10.32
N PRO A 98 -56.41 -36.90 9.11
CA PRO A 98 -55.29 -37.09 8.15
C PRO A 98 -55.65 -37.13 6.63
N SER A 99 -54.61 -37.18 5.77
CA SER A 99 -54.56 -37.75 4.39
C SER A 99 -55.27 -37.02 3.21
N GLY A 100 -54.97 -37.42 1.96
CA GLY A 100 -55.50 -36.82 0.72
C GLY A 100 -55.39 -37.71 -0.53
N ALA A 101 -56.06 -37.30 -1.61
CA ALA A 101 -56.09 -37.95 -2.95
C ALA A 101 -56.59 -36.96 -4.03
N GLY A 102 -56.50 -37.32 -5.33
CA GLY A 102 -57.26 -36.69 -6.45
C GLY A 102 -58.57 -37.46 -6.74
N PRO A 103 -59.22 -37.36 -7.93
CA PRO A 103 -58.87 -36.63 -9.18
C PRO A 103 -60.06 -35.77 -9.75
N GLY A 104 -60.09 -35.50 -11.08
CA GLY A 104 -61.16 -34.74 -11.82
C GLY A 104 -62.41 -35.58 -12.22
N PRO A 105 -63.18 -35.29 -13.31
CA PRO A 105 -62.84 -34.48 -14.51
C PRO A 105 -63.99 -33.53 -15.07
N VAL A 106 -63.72 -32.57 -15.99
CA VAL A 106 -64.03 -32.52 -17.48
C VAL A 106 -65.51 -32.83 -17.85
N ALA A 107 -66.30 -32.11 -18.66
CA ALA A 107 -66.22 -30.96 -19.64
C ALA A 107 -67.67 -30.36 -19.82
N PRO A 108 -68.13 -29.57 -20.84
CA PRO A 108 -67.52 -28.94 -22.06
C PRO A 108 -67.82 -27.40 -22.20
N GLY A 109 -67.55 -26.68 -23.31
CA GLY A 109 -66.77 -26.97 -24.54
C GLY A 109 -66.63 -25.79 -25.52
N ALA A 110 -65.73 -25.95 -26.51
CA ALA A 110 -65.25 -24.99 -27.55
C ALA A 110 -64.29 -23.88 -27.07
N GLY A 111 -63.01 -23.79 -27.49
CA GLY A 111 -62.13 -24.67 -28.31
C GLY A 111 -61.40 -23.90 -29.43
N GLY A 112 -60.11 -24.08 -29.75
CA GLY A 112 -58.97 -24.89 -29.21
C GLY A 112 -57.65 -24.31 -29.81
N TYR A 113 -56.41 -24.79 -29.63
CA TYR A 113 -55.83 -26.04 -29.07
C TYR A 113 -54.46 -25.72 -28.36
N PRO A 114 -53.79 -26.67 -27.65
CA PRO A 114 -52.81 -26.37 -26.58
C PRO A 114 -51.33 -26.78 -26.82
N PRO A 115 -50.39 -26.41 -25.91
CA PRO A 115 -49.13 -27.15 -25.64
C PRO A 115 -49.36 -28.32 -24.65
N PRO A 116 -48.58 -29.44 -24.65
CA PRO A 116 -47.53 -29.63 -23.59
C PRO A 116 -46.44 -30.76 -23.77
N THR A 117 -45.41 -30.75 -22.89
CA THR A 117 -44.69 -31.93 -22.28
C THR A 117 -43.79 -32.89 -23.11
N ALA A 118 -43.14 -33.87 -22.46
CA ALA A 118 -41.95 -34.62 -22.95
C ALA A 118 -41.77 -36.07 -22.40
N GLN A 119 -40.97 -36.88 -23.14
CA GLN A 119 -40.42 -38.22 -22.80
C GLN A 119 -41.44 -39.41 -22.65
N PRO A 120 -41.04 -40.70 -22.61
CA PRO A 120 -40.53 -41.56 -23.72
C PRO A 120 -41.28 -42.95 -23.72
N PRO A 121 -40.75 -44.16 -24.08
CA PRO A 121 -39.65 -44.62 -24.96
C PRO A 121 -39.99 -45.80 -25.95
N ALA A 122 -39.06 -46.10 -26.88
CA ALA A 122 -38.77 -47.42 -27.50
C ALA A 122 -39.77 -48.17 -28.45
N GLN A 123 -39.27 -49.27 -29.05
CA GLN A 123 -39.91 -50.33 -29.87
C GLN A 123 -40.09 -50.13 -31.42
N PRO A 124 -40.11 -51.24 -32.24
CA PRO A 124 -39.15 -51.34 -33.37
C PRO A 124 -39.68 -52.02 -34.68
N GLN A 125 -38.74 -52.57 -35.49
CA GLN A 125 -38.84 -53.42 -36.71
C GLN A 125 -38.55 -52.69 -38.04
N GLN A 126 -37.80 -53.24 -39.02
CA GLN A 126 -37.16 -54.56 -39.15
C GLN A 126 -35.94 -54.55 -40.13
N GLN A 127 -34.82 -55.20 -39.76
CA GLN A 127 -33.75 -55.80 -40.61
C GLN A 127 -32.93 -54.87 -41.58
N GLN A 128 -31.63 -55.09 -41.88
CA GLN A 128 -30.67 -56.16 -41.55
C GLN A 128 -29.18 -55.63 -41.55
N GLN A 129 -28.33 -56.20 -40.67
CA GLN A 129 -26.86 -56.47 -40.69
C GLN A 129 -25.90 -55.73 -41.68
N GLN A 130 -24.60 -55.43 -41.40
CA GLN A 130 -23.69 -55.69 -40.25
C GLN A 130 -22.39 -54.83 -40.27
N GLN A 131 -21.81 -54.56 -39.07
CA GLN A 131 -20.37 -54.37 -38.72
C GLN A 131 -19.49 -53.18 -39.22
N GLN A 132 -18.60 -52.75 -38.29
CA GLN A 132 -17.38 -51.91 -38.42
C GLN A 132 -16.12 -52.85 -38.51
N PRO A 133 -14.81 -52.44 -38.42
CA PRO A 133 -14.19 -51.13 -38.10
C PRO A 133 -12.84 -50.76 -38.80
N GLN A 134 -12.25 -49.62 -38.37
CA GLN A 134 -10.81 -49.21 -38.47
C GLN A 134 -10.20 -48.79 -39.84
N GLN A 135 -8.98 -48.23 -39.76
CA GLN A 135 -8.12 -47.64 -40.82
C GLN A 135 -7.34 -48.72 -41.62
N PRO A 136 -6.53 -48.44 -42.69
CA PRO A 136 -6.15 -47.18 -43.37
C PRO A 136 -6.62 -47.23 -44.88
N PRO A 137 -5.84 -47.29 -46.02
CA PRO A 137 -4.48 -46.87 -46.41
C PRO A 137 -4.36 -46.08 -47.76
N LEU A 138 -3.13 -45.81 -48.22
CA LEU A 138 -2.76 -45.46 -49.61
C LEU A 138 -2.97 -46.65 -50.60
N PRO A 139 -3.04 -46.38 -51.92
CA PRO A 139 -2.45 -47.28 -52.92
C PRO A 139 -1.59 -46.58 -54.01
N GLN A 140 -1.05 -47.35 -54.96
CA GLN A 140 0.08 -47.00 -55.84
C GLN A 140 -0.15 -47.26 -57.36
N THR A 141 0.75 -46.69 -58.19
CA THR A 141 1.35 -47.24 -59.45
C THR A 141 0.55 -47.40 -60.76
N GLY A 142 1.29 -47.23 -61.87
CA GLY A 142 0.90 -47.43 -63.28
C GLY A 142 0.41 -46.13 -63.94
N GLY A 143 0.96 -45.59 -65.03
CA GLY A 143 1.88 -46.09 -66.09
C GLY A 143 1.29 -45.62 -67.42
N ILE A 144 2.02 -44.94 -68.33
CA ILE A 144 2.71 -45.55 -69.48
C ILE A 144 3.44 -44.44 -70.32
N THR A 145 4.65 -44.77 -70.79
CA THR A 145 5.52 -44.20 -71.85
C THR A 145 5.22 -42.83 -72.51
N ASN A 146 6.21 -41.91 -72.55
CA ASN A 146 7.07 -41.69 -73.74
C ASN A 146 8.15 -40.59 -73.55
N GLY A 147 9.21 -40.67 -74.36
CA GLY A 147 10.29 -39.68 -74.62
C GLY A 147 11.00 -40.07 -75.92
N PRO A 148 12.26 -39.68 -76.24
CA PRO A 148 13.19 -38.67 -75.69
C PRO A 148 13.66 -37.73 -76.87
N PRO A 149 14.94 -37.33 -77.11
CA PRO A 149 16.15 -37.06 -76.29
C PRO A 149 16.86 -35.69 -76.55
N MET A 150 18.06 -35.51 -75.95
CA MET A 150 19.14 -34.51 -76.21
C MET A 150 19.01 -33.07 -75.66
N GLY A 151 20.04 -32.46 -75.03
CA GLY A 151 21.31 -33.05 -74.55
C GLY A 151 22.39 -32.04 -74.04
N GLY A 152 23.11 -32.41 -72.97
CA GLY A 152 24.38 -31.79 -72.50
C GLY A 152 24.29 -30.63 -71.47
N GLY A 153 25.10 -30.56 -70.40
CA GLY A 153 26.00 -31.58 -69.83
C GLY A 153 26.97 -31.05 -68.73
N VAL A 154 27.22 -31.88 -67.67
CA VAL A 154 28.31 -31.87 -66.64
C VAL A 154 28.60 -30.59 -65.82
N ALA A 155 29.08 -30.62 -64.56
CA ALA A 155 29.29 -31.63 -63.50
C ALA A 155 29.08 -30.90 -62.13
N GLY A 156 28.78 -31.46 -60.95
CA GLY A 156 29.23 -32.65 -60.20
C GLY A 156 29.54 -32.18 -58.75
N ALA A 157 29.40 -32.92 -57.64
CA ALA A 157 29.02 -34.31 -57.37
C ALA A 157 28.11 -34.43 -56.11
N ARG A 158 27.89 -35.63 -55.55
CA ARG A 158 26.81 -35.96 -54.58
C ARG A 158 27.29 -36.38 -53.17
N PRO A 159 26.40 -36.38 -52.14
CA PRO A 159 26.72 -36.68 -50.74
C PRO A 159 26.48 -38.16 -50.34
N PRO A 160 26.90 -38.57 -49.12
CA PRO A 160 26.41 -39.76 -48.43
C PRO A 160 25.76 -39.47 -47.06
N MET A 161 25.06 -40.48 -46.52
CA MET A 161 24.56 -40.55 -45.13
C MET A 161 25.46 -41.51 -44.28
N PRO A 162 25.25 -41.70 -42.95
CA PRO A 162 26.28 -42.18 -42.01
C PRO A 162 26.43 -43.73 -41.98
N PRO A 163 27.49 -44.27 -41.34
CA PRO A 163 27.35 -44.67 -39.92
C PRO A 163 28.64 -44.62 -39.05
N GLY A 164 28.45 -44.70 -37.72
CA GLY A 164 29.12 -45.72 -36.87
C GLY A 164 30.60 -45.57 -36.40
N THR A 165 30.75 -45.25 -35.11
CA THR A 165 31.61 -45.96 -34.10
C THR A 165 33.16 -45.99 -34.16
N ASN A 166 33.73 -45.67 -32.99
CA ASN A 166 34.94 -46.23 -32.31
C ASN A 166 36.37 -45.86 -32.77
N GLY A 167 37.18 -45.41 -31.80
CA GLY A 167 38.64 -45.27 -31.89
C GLY A 167 39.31 -44.81 -30.58
N TYR A 168 40.16 -45.66 -30.00
CA TYR A 168 40.97 -45.53 -28.76
C TYR A 168 41.85 -44.26 -28.66
N GLY A 169 42.33 -43.81 -27.48
CA GLY A 169 42.14 -44.27 -26.10
C GLY A 169 43.13 -43.65 -25.08
N GLN A 170 42.87 -43.90 -23.78
CA GLN A 170 43.73 -43.92 -22.55
C GLN A 170 45.10 -43.19 -22.50
N THR A 171 45.57 -42.63 -21.38
CA THR A 171 45.34 -42.86 -19.91
C THR A 171 45.20 -41.50 -19.18
N ASN A 172 44.97 -41.29 -17.87
CA ASN A 172 44.42 -41.98 -16.66
C ASN A 172 44.04 -40.81 -15.68
N GLY A 173 43.56 -40.91 -14.43
CA GLY A 173 43.25 -41.95 -13.42
C GLY A 173 43.28 -41.26 -12.03
N HIS A 174 42.66 -41.69 -10.93
CA HIS A 174 41.93 -42.93 -10.61
C HIS A 174 40.67 -42.61 -9.75
N GLN A 175 39.56 -43.32 -10.04
CA GLN A 175 38.68 -44.09 -9.10
C GLN A 175 38.02 -43.39 -7.88
N TYR A 176 36.84 -43.76 -7.36
CA TYR A 176 35.67 -44.62 -7.72
C TYR A 176 34.61 -44.40 -6.59
N ALA A 177 33.32 -44.79 -6.63
CA ALA A 177 32.30 -45.25 -7.61
C ALA A 177 30.92 -45.15 -6.86
N GLY A 178 29.72 -45.40 -7.41
CA GLY A 178 29.28 -45.86 -8.73
C GLY A 178 27.75 -45.70 -8.91
N ALA A 179 27.21 -46.07 -10.07
CA ALA A 179 25.79 -45.94 -10.48
C ALA A 179 25.03 -47.29 -10.31
N PRO A 180 23.86 -47.61 -10.95
CA PRO A 180 22.85 -46.84 -11.74
C PRO A 180 21.40 -47.03 -11.20
N GLY A 181 20.26 -46.62 -11.80
CA GLY A 181 19.92 -45.85 -13.02
C GLY A 181 18.43 -46.04 -13.43
N ALA A 182 18.10 -45.76 -14.69
CA ALA A 182 16.82 -46.05 -15.42
C ALA A 182 15.59 -45.11 -15.31
N ALA A 183 14.90 -44.99 -16.46
CA ALA A 183 13.60 -44.36 -16.80
C ALA A 183 13.27 -44.76 -18.28
N PRO A 184 12.12 -44.42 -18.93
CA PRO A 184 10.83 -43.86 -18.49
C PRO A 184 9.68 -44.90 -18.69
N PRO A 185 8.38 -44.59 -18.98
CA PRO A 185 7.88 -43.93 -20.21
C PRO A 185 6.65 -42.99 -20.03
N GLN A 186 6.02 -42.56 -21.12
CA GLN A 186 4.79 -41.74 -21.18
C GLN A 186 3.55 -42.58 -21.52
N THR A 187 2.34 -42.17 -21.10
CA THR A 187 1.17 -41.86 -21.99
C THR A 187 -0.08 -41.41 -21.20
N MET A 188 -1.01 -40.75 -21.91
CA MET A 188 -2.38 -40.34 -21.54
C MET A 188 -3.37 -41.25 -22.30
N PRO A 189 -4.66 -41.46 -21.92
CA PRO A 189 -5.64 -40.37 -21.89
C PRO A 189 -6.95 -40.49 -21.04
N THR A 190 -7.72 -39.37 -21.05
CA THR A 190 -9.20 -39.24 -21.02
C THR A 190 -10.08 -39.52 -19.78
N THR A 191 -10.76 -38.42 -19.36
CA THR A 191 -12.20 -38.26 -19.05
C THR A 191 -12.88 -38.79 -17.76
N ALA A 192 -13.46 -37.82 -17.05
CA ALA A 192 -14.84 -37.77 -16.52
C ALA A 192 -15.22 -38.51 -15.23
N GLY A 193 -16.25 -37.97 -14.55
CA GLY A 193 -16.75 -38.42 -13.25
C GLY A 193 -15.98 -37.81 -12.07
N GLY A 194 -16.59 -37.47 -10.93
CA GLY A 194 -17.97 -37.72 -10.49
C GLY A 194 -17.95 -38.32 -9.08
N PRO A 195 -18.61 -37.72 -8.06
CA PRO A 195 -18.35 -38.05 -6.66
C PRO A 195 -19.11 -39.30 -6.17
N PRO A 196 -18.59 -39.92 -5.10
CA PRO A 196 -19.47 -40.48 -4.07
C PRO A 196 -19.16 -40.00 -2.64
N ARG A 197 -20.25 -39.79 -1.89
CA ARG A 197 -20.39 -39.70 -0.42
C ARG A 197 -21.74 -40.39 -0.10
N PRO A 198 -22.06 -40.78 1.16
CA PRO A 198 -21.20 -41.11 2.32
C PRO A 198 -21.64 -42.43 3.05
N GLY A 199 -20.89 -42.83 4.10
CA GLY A 199 -21.27 -43.88 5.08
C GLY A 199 -20.15 -44.92 5.32
N GLN A 200 -19.57 -45.14 6.51
CA GLN A 200 -20.12 -45.58 7.83
C GLN A 200 -20.41 -47.11 7.88
N PRO A 201 -20.16 -47.83 9.02
CA PRO A 201 -19.16 -47.63 10.09
C PRO A 201 -18.55 -48.93 10.75
N PHE A 202 -17.63 -48.74 11.73
CA PHE A 202 -17.11 -49.66 12.77
C PHE A 202 -16.07 -50.80 12.43
N PRO A 203 -15.25 -51.26 13.42
CA PRO A 203 -14.12 -52.21 13.27
C PRO A 203 -14.39 -53.63 13.84
N PRO A 204 -13.41 -54.57 13.85
CA PRO A 204 -12.59 -54.78 15.07
C PRO A 204 -11.11 -55.24 14.86
N GLN A 205 -10.36 -55.32 15.96
CA GLN A 205 -9.04 -55.99 16.16
C GLN A 205 -9.22 -57.49 16.58
N PRO A 206 -8.20 -58.35 16.93
CA PRO A 206 -6.76 -58.12 17.22
C PRO A 206 -5.74 -59.20 16.74
N LEU A 207 -4.41 -59.01 17.01
CA LEU A 207 -3.50 -59.95 17.74
C LEU A 207 -1.99 -59.60 17.63
N GLN A 208 -1.28 -59.63 18.79
CA GLN A 208 0.14 -60.01 19.07
C GLN A 208 1.33 -59.50 18.21
N GLN A 209 2.60 -59.34 18.67
CA GLN A 209 3.32 -59.24 19.97
C GLN A 209 4.84 -59.06 19.61
N GLN A 210 5.81 -58.50 20.37
CA GLN A 210 6.00 -58.01 21.75
C GLN A 210 6.49 -56.52 21.69
N GLN A 211 7.45 -55.88 22.40
CA GLN A 211 8.40 -56.20 23.50
C GLN A 211 8.63 -54.95 24.41
N GLN A 212 9.81 -54.76 25.04
CA GLN A 212 10.11 -53.74 26.07
C GLN A 212 11.65 -53.50 26.20
N PRO A 213 12.21 -52.47 26.91
CA PRO A 213 11.89 -51.97 28.29
C PRO A 213 11.51 -50.47 28.36
N GLN A 214 10.63 -49.94 29.24
CA GLN A 214 10.42 -49.91 30.72
C GLN A 214 10.80 -48.57 31.40
N GLN A 215 10.04 -48.22 32.45
CA GLN A 215 10.13 -47.00 33.30
C GLN A 215 10.13 -47.39 34.80
N PRO A 216 10.40 -46.45 35.73
CA PRO A 216 9.93 -46.49 37.13
C PRO A 216 8.76 -45.51 37.40
N ALA A 217 8.11 -45.60 38.58
CA ALA A 217 6.76 -45.04 38.83
C ALA A 217 6.62 -44.17 40.12
N TYR A 218 5.38 -43.72 40.38
CA TYR A 218 4.88 -42.97 41.56
C TYR A 218 4.91 -43.75 42.89
N PRO A 219 4.64 -43.07 44.03
CA PRO A 219 3.48 -43.48 44.84
C PRO A 219 2.61 -42.31 45.39
N ALA A 220 1.44 -42.65 45.97
CA ALA A 220 0.52 -41.79 46.74
C ALA A 220 0.06 -42.53 48.02
N PRO A 221 -0.66 -41.91 48.99
CA PRO A 221 -2.09 -42.26 49.14
C PRO A 221 -3.06 -41.24 49.85
N GLY A 222 -4.37 -41.36 49.54
CA GLY A 222 -5.51 -41.18 50.47
C GLY A 222 -6.13 -39.77 50.69
N ALA A 223 -7.44 -39.61 50.98
CA ALA A 223 -8.58 -40.54 50.92
C ALA A 223 -9.96 -39.81 50.87
N GLN A 224 -10.97 -40.49 50.32
CA GLN A 224 -12.46 -40.34 50.43
C GLN A 224 -13.12 -39.05 50.95
N PHE A 225 -14.12 -38.51 50.20
CA PHE A 225 -15.57 -38.71 50.48
C PHE A 225 -16.46 -38.29 49.26
N ASN A 226 -17.80 -38.27 49.39
CA ASN A 226 -18.73 -38.50 48.26
C ASN A 226 -19.99 -37.58 48.24
N ALA A 227 -20.50 -37.32 47.02
CA ALA A 227 -21.86 -36.90 46.60
C ALA A 227 -22.44 -35.52 47.04
N GLY A 228 -23.19 -34.88 46.12
CA GLY A 228 -24.13 -33.77 46.45
C GLY A 228 -24.42 -32.73 45.34
N TYR A 229 -25.53 -32.89 44.61
CA TYR A 229 -26.32 -31.77 44.04
C TYR A 229 -27.38 -31.35 45.09
N PRO A 230 -28.07 -30.17 45.05
CA PRO A 230 -28.39 -29.33 43.88
C PRO A 230 -28.38 -27.78 44.10
N GLN A 231 -28.90 -27.05 43.10
CA GLN A 231 -29.43 -25.66 43.13
C GLN A 231 -30.82 -25.58 43.85
N PRO A 232 -31.51 -24.42 44.04
CA PRO A 232 -31.19 -23.00 43.75
C PRO A 232 -31.50 -21.97 44.89
N GLY A 233 -31.26 -20.67 44.65
CA GLY A 233 -32.23 -19.60 45.03
C GLY A 233 -31.77 -18.36 45.84
N VAL A 234 -32.27 -17.18 45.43
CA VAL A 234 -32.54 -15.88 46.15
C VAL A 234 -31.63 -15.38 47.30
N GLY A 235 -31.34 -14.07 47.44
CA GLY A 235 -31.69 -12.88 46.64
C GLY A 235 -31.52 -11.54 47.43
N PHE A 236 -31.67 -10.39 46.73
CA PHE A 236 -31.73 -8.99 47.24
C PHE A 236 -30.47 -8.34 47.88
N GLY A 237 -30.32 -7.01 47.70
CA GLY A 237 -29.57 -6.13 48.63
C GLY A 237 -28.52 -5.18 48.05
N ALA A 238 -28.89 -3.92 47.80
CA ALA A 238 -28.03 -2.73 47.59
C ALA A 238 -28.84 -1.47 48.02
N PRO A 239 -28.33 -0.20 48.03
CA PRO A 239 -26.97 0.33 47.85
C PRO A 239 -26.48 1.22 49.05
N PRO A 240 -26.18 2.55 48.95
CA PRO A 240 -24.87 3.20 48.70
C PRO A 240 -24.33 4.11 49.85
N GLY A 241 -23.16 4.76 49.68
CA GLY A 241 -22.85 6.02 50.40
C GLY A 241 -21.37 6.45 50.55
N ALA A 242 -21.10 7.77 50.48
CA ALA A 242 -19.85 8.51 50.79
C ALA A 242 -20.16 10.04 50.82
N PRO A 243 -19.22 11.00 51.05
CA PRO A 243 -18.03 11.10 51.94
C PRO A 243 -18.29 12.15 53.09
N PRO A 244 -17.29 12.77 53.80
CA PRO A 244 -16.61 14.01 53.31
C PRO A 244 -15.18 14.33 53.87
N ALA A 245 -14.63 15.52 53.50
CA ALA A 245 -13.47 16.35 53.95
C ALA A 245 -12.60 15.95 55.20
N GLY A 246 -11.31 16.33 55.38
CA GLY A 246 -10.48 17.50 54.96
C GLY A 246 -10.02 18.30 56.23
N PRO A 247 -8.99 19.20 56.25
CA PRO A 247 -8.07 19.74 55.22
C PRO A 247 -6.55 19.72 55.62
N GLY A 248 -5.65 20.39 54.86
CA GLY A 248 -4.35 20.90 55.38
C GLY A 248 -3.11 20.84 54.45
N GLN A 249 -2.45 21.98 54.23
CA GLN A 249 -1.07 22.12 53.70
C GLN A 249 -0.15 22.61 54.88
N THR A 250 1.18 22.69 54.87
CA THR A 250 2.23 22.97 53.85
C THR A 250 3.60 22.41 54.28
N GLY A 251 4.62 22.44 53.40
CA GLY A 251 6.05 22.50 53.79
C GLY A 251 6.89 21.24 53.48
N ALA A 252 7.99 21.40 52.72
CA ALA A 252 8.80 20.29 52.20
C ALA A 252 10.12 20.06 52.95
N GLN A 253 10.57 18.80 53.05
CA GLN A 253 11.89 18.31 52.57
C GLN A 253 12.03 16.76 52.75
N GLN A 254 13.04 16.16 52.11
CA GLN A 254 13.31 14.71 51.98
C GLN A 254 14.58 14.29 52.79
N PRO A 255 15.04 13.02 52.77
CA PRO A 255 14.36 11.77 53.17
C PRO A 255 15.25 10.85 54.06
N ARG A 256 14.69 9.84 54.76
CA ARG A 256 15.48 8.61 55.10
C ARG A 256 14.65 7.35 55.39
N GLN A 257 15.35 6.21 55.37
CA GLN A 257 14.87 4.83 55.48
C GLN A 257 14.53 4.41 56.92
N GLN A 258 13.78 3.30 57.06
CA GLN A 258 13.63 2.54 58.31
C GLN A 258 14.21 1.12 58.17
N GLN A 259 14.66 0.54 59.29
CA GLN A 259 15.19 -0.82 59.45
C GLN A 259 14.36 -1.61 60.50
N TYR A 260 14.91 -2.76 60.94
CA TYR A 260 14.79 -3.47 62.24
C TYR A 260 14.18 -4.89 62.17
N PRO A 261 14.46 -5.83 63.12
CA PRO A 261 15.27 -5.80 64.37
C PRO A 261 16.46 -6.83 64.44
N PRO A 262 17.22 -7.02 65.56
CA PRO A 262 18.68 -7.32 65.53
C PRO A 262 19.24 -8.39 66.54
N LEU A 263 20.56 -8.30 66.90
CA LEU A 263 21.30 -8.82 68.10
C LEU A 263 22.03 -10.21 67.98
N PRO A 264 23.04 -10.55 68.84
CA PRO A 264 24.37 -9.91 68.96
C PRO A 264 25.59 -10.89 69.18
N GLY A 265 26.85 -10.44 69.01
CA GLY A 265 28.07 -11.20 69.40
C GLY A 265 29.40 -10.44 69.21
N GLN A 266 30.42 -10.67 70.06
CA GLN A 266 31.63 -9.82 70.22
C GLN A 266 32.95 -10.39 69.62
N GLN A 267 33.80 -9.48 69.09
CA GLN A 267 35.28 -9.35 69.23
C GLN A 267 36.21 -10.56 68.86
N MET A 268 37.51 -10.44 68.53
CA MET A 268 38.57 -9.41 68.74
C MET A 268 39.37 -9.07 67.44
N VAL A 269 40.50 -8.33 67.57
CA VAL A 269 41.31 -7.72 66.49
C VAL A 269 42.81 -8.19 66.55
N PRO A 270 43.81 -7.65 65.80
CA PRO A 270 44.64 -8.42 64.85
C PRO A 270 46.10 -8.70 65.33
N PRO A 271 46.96 -9.34 64.51
CA PRO A 271 47.88 -8.57 63.65
C PRO A 271 48.24 -9.25 62.29
N ALA A 272 49.21 -8.67 61.56
CA ALA A 272 49.90 -9.19 60.36
C ALA A 272 51.44 -8.98 60.52
N PRO A 273 52.36 -9.30 59.57
CA PRO A 273 52.22 -9.94 58.24
C PRO A 273 53.28 -11.03 57.88
N GLY A 274 53.08 -11.74 56.75
CA GLY A 274 54.16 -12.26 55.88
C GLY A 274 54.49 -13.77 55.88
N GLY A 275 55.06 -14.25 54.75
CA GLY A 275 55.76 -15.56 54.63
C GLY A 275 55.25 -16.56 53.58
N TYR A 276 56.09 -16.93 52.61
CA TYR A 276 56.00 -18.18 51.80
C TYR A 276 56.70 -19.32 52.57
N PRO A 277 56.30 -20.62 52.49
CA PRO A 277 56.77 -21.50 51.40
C PRO A 277 55.92 -22.77 51.06
N GLY A 278 56.35 -23.55 50.05
CA GLY A 278 56.35 -25.03 50.15
C GLY A 278 55.34 -25.86 49.33
N GLN A 279 55.83 -26.99 48.79
CA GLN A 279 55.08 -28.13 48.19
C GLN A 279 55.08 -29.32 49.19
N PRO A 280 54.17 -30.33 49.11
CA PRO A 280 54.24 -31.47 48.15
C PRO A 280 52.84 -32.02 47.71
N GLY A 281 52.65 -33.10 46.94
CA GLY A 281 53.56 -33.86 46.04
C GLY A 281 53.20 -35.36 45.79
N GLN A 282 52.89 -35.73 44.53
CA GLN A 282 52.99 -37.08 43.86
C GLN A 282 52.24 -38.31 44.49
N ALA A 283 52.19 -39.54 43.92
CA ALA A 283 52.79 -40.23 42.74
C ALA A 283 51.78 -41.26 42.13
N GLY A 284 51.99 -42.03 41.03
CA GLY A 284 53.11 -42.29 40.08
C GLY A 284 52.57 -43.08 38.84
N GLN A 285 53.33 -43.68 37.91
CA GLN A 285 54.78 -43.99 37.79
C GLN A 285 55.32 -43.92 36.31
N VAL A 286 56.66 -44.09 36.18
CA VAL A 286 57.61 -43.95 35.03
C VAL A 286 57.77 -45.25 34.16
N PRO A 287 58.72 -45.49 33.18
CA PRO A 287 59.98 -44.80 32.72
C PRO A 287 60.19 -44.74 31.14
N PRO A 288 61.41 -44.80 30.49
CA PRO A 288 62.39 -43.68 30.28
C PRO A 288 62.98 -43.45 28.83
N MET A 289 63.94 -42.49 28.75
CA MET A 289 64.91 -41.99 27.70
C MET A 289 65.73 -43.03 26.84
N PRO A 290 66.49 -42.71 25.72
CA PRO A 290 67.46 -41.56 25.58
C PRO A 290 67.91 -40.95 24.18
N SER A 291 68.68 -39.83 24.25
CA SER A 291 69.86 -39.40 23.41
C SER A 291 69.82 -38.49 22.13
N ASN A 292 70.73 -37.48 22.16
CA ASN A 292 71.57 -36.79 21.12
C ASN A 292 71.06 -35.81 19.99
N MET A 293 71.39 -34.50 20.18
CA MET A 293 72.10 -33.49 19.32
C MET A 293 72.13 -33.56 17.76
N PRO A 294 72.39 -32.45 16.99
CA PRO A 294 72.30 -30.97 17.20
C PRO A 294 71.56 -30.31 15.97
N PRO A 295 71.94 -29.18 15.27
CA PRO A 295 72.72 -27.94 15.54
C PRO A 295 71.98 -26.61 15.12
N ARG A 296 72.48 -25.89 14.08
CA ARG A 296 72.11 -24.57 13.44
C ARG A 296 72.76 -24.55 11.99
N PRO A 297 73.06 -23.46 11.21
CA PRO A 297 72.75 -21.99 11.29
C PRO A 297 72.52 -21.23 9.92
N PHE A 298 72.48 -19.88 9.99
CA PHE A 298 72.97 -18.86 8.99
C PHE A 298 72.09 -18.24 7.85
N ASN A 299 72.59 -17.09 7.37
CA ASN A 299 72.02 -16.06 6.49
C ASN A 299 71.47 -16.51 5.12
N GLN A 300 70.57 -15.69 4.55
CA GLN A 300 70.46 -15.52 3.10
C GLN A 300 71.26 -14.29 2.65
N MET A 301 71.98 -14.41 1.55
CA MET A 301 72.78 -13.34 0.93
C MET A 301 72.73 -13.54 -0.60
N ALA A 302 72.28 -12.52 -1.34
CA ALA A 302 72.07 -12.61 -2.79
C ALA A 302 73.32 -12.19 -3.58
N PRO A 303 73.76 -12.98 -4.59
CA PRO A 303 74.74 -12.53 -5.59
C PRO A 303 74.09 -11.66 -6.69
N PRO A 304 74.87 -10.83 -7.42
CA PRO A 304 74.33 -9.75 -8.26
C PRO A 304 74.24 -10.07 -9.77
N GLY A 305 73.38 -9.31 -10.47
CA GLY A 305 73.48 -9.12 -11.93
C GLY A 305 74.37 -7.91 -12.27
N PRO A 306 75.31 -8.01 -13.25
CA PRO A 306 76.24 -6.92 -13.59
C PRO A 306 75.94 -6.21 -14.93
N GLY A 307 76.20 -4.89 -14.98
CA GLY A 307 76.32 -4.09 -16.22
C GLY A 307 75.10 -3.18 -16.49
N TYR A 308 75.15 -1.84 -16.42
CA TYR A 308 76.01 -0.84 -17.09
C TYR A 308 75.85 -0.83 -18.62
N ASN A 309 75.76 0.32 -19.31
CA ASN A 309 75.82 1.75 -18.95
C ASN A 309 74.84 2.51 -19.89
N ALA A 310 74.48 3.80 -19.79
CA ALA A 310 75.06 5.05 -19.26
C ALA A 310 73.90 6.12 -19.29
N MET A 311 73.97 7.46 -19.10
CA MET A 311 74.80 8.55 -18.52
C MET A 311 74.01 9.88 -18.77
N PRO A 312 74.27 11.04 -18.12
CA PRO A 312 74.74 11.34 -16.75
C PRO A 312 73.87 12.47 -16.09
N PRO A 313 74.34 13.43 -15.23
CA PRO A 313 73.87 13.43 -13.84
C PRO A 313 73.40 14.79 -13.24
N MET A 314 73.11 14.76 -11.93
CA MET A 314 72.65 15.84 -11.04
C MET A 314 73.51 17.13 -11.04
N PRO A 315 72.96 18.22 -10.48
CA PRO A 315 73.40 18.60 -9.12
C PRO A 315 72.27 18.79 -8.08
N GLN A 316 72.61 18.58 -6.81
CA GLN A 316 71.89 19.03 -5.61
C GLN A 316 72.03 20.56 -5.44
N PRO A 317 71.13 21.29 -4.71
CA PRO A 317 71.20 21.31 -3.24
C PRO A 317 69.85 21.56 -2.51
N HIS A 318 69.92 21.96 -1.24
CA HIS A 318 68.80 22.17 -0.30
C HIS A 318 68.06 23.51 -0.45
N GLN A 319 66.85 23.56 0.15
CA GLN A 319 66.15 24.69 0.80
C GLN A 319 66.41 26.15 0.35
N HIS A 320 65.32 26.89 0.09
CA HIS A 320 64.90 28.15 0.73
C HIS A 320 63.37 28.25 0.51
N GLN A 321 62.48 28.35 1.51
CA GLN A 321 62.22 29.41 2.51
C GLN A 321 61.35 30.57 1.97
N GLN A 322 60.21 30.82 2.65
CA GLN A 322 59.21 31.84 2.30
C GLN A 322 59.63 33.25 2.73
N HIS A 323 59.07 34.28 2.07
CA HIS A 323 59.41 35.69 2.29
C HIS A 323 58.74 36.32 3.54
N GLN A 324 59.41 37.32 4.10
CA GLN A 324 58.83 38.42 4.90
C GLN A 324 59.43 39.76 4.45
N GLN A 325 58.75 40.86 4.80
CA GLN A 325 59.17 42.27 4.70
C GLN A 325 58.64 42.99 5.97
N PRO A 326 59.28 44.06 6.49
CA PRO A 326 60.25 43.83 7.56
C PRO A 326 60.04 44.71 8.83
N HIS A 327 61.07 44.73 9.69
CA HIS A 327 61.24 45.44 10.98
C HIS A 327 60.65 44.73 12.22
N GLY A 328 61.37 44.60 13.35
CA GLY A 328 62.78 44.91 13.61
C GLY A 328 63.22 44.67 15.08
N TYR A 329 64.55 44.72 15.30
CA TYR A 329 65.31 44.66 16.58
C TYR A 329 65.44 43.30 17.35
N PRO A 330 66.64 43.01 17.94
CA PRO A 330 66.94 41.90 18.87
C PRO A 330 66.82 42.36 20.36
N PRO A 331 67.19 41.62 21.45
CA PRO A 331 68.09 40.44 21.53
C PRO A 331 67.84 39.36 22.63
N ALA A 332 68.85 38.47 22.76
CA ALA A 332 69.32 37.77 23.98
C ALA A 332 68.64 36.46 24.45
N PRO A 333 69.42 35.45 24.93
CA PRO A 333 68.92 34.20 25.50
C PRO A 333 69.00 34.15 27.04
N GLY A 334 68.16 33.33 27.69
CA GLY A 334 68.33 33.01 29.12
C GLY A 334 67.31 32.05 29.72
N GLY A 335 67.78 31.17 30.61
CA GLY A 335 67.03 30.54 31.72
C GLY A 335 65.80 29.69 31.39
N GLY A 336 65.92 28.37 31.51
CA GLY A 336 64.75 27.48 31.65
C GLY A 336 64.29 27.34 33.10
N HIS A 337 63.10 26.76 33.32
CA HIS A 337 62.68 26.08 34.56
C HIS A 337 61.59 25.04 34.23
N TYR A 338 61.63 23.89 34.91
CA TYR A 338 60.52 22.93 35.02
C TYR A 338 59.45 23.51 35.97
N PRO A 339 58.13 23.18 35.85
CA PRO A 339 57.65 21.79 36.03
C PRO A 339 56.36 21.38 35.26
N GLY A 340 55.92 20.14 35.49
CA GLY A 340 54.52 19.72 35.32
C GLY A 340 54.24 18.75 34.17
N VAL A 341 54.20 17.44 34.47
CA VAL A 341 53.71 16.43 33.53
C VAL A 341 52.18 16.41 33.54
N GLY A 342 51.56 17.14 32.61
CA GLY A 342 50.14 17.00 32.30
C GLY A 342 49.93 15.83 31.35
N ALA A 343 49.10 14.84 31.72
CA ALA A 343 48.68 13.79 30.80
C ALA A 343 47.84 14.41 29.66
N PRO A 344 48.06 14.02 28.38
CA PRO A 344 47.23 14.52 27.29
C PRO A 344 45.79 14.05 27.48
N ALA A 345 44.85 15.00 27.54
CA ALA A 345 43.43 14.69 27.56
C ALA A 345 43.06 13.87 26.30
N PRO A 346 42.15 12.88 26.41
CA PRO A 346 41.70 12.15 25.24
C PRO A 346 41.10 13.14 24.23
N PRO A 347 41.39 13.00 22.92
CA PRO A 347 40.90 13.94 21.92
C PRO A 347 39.36 13.93 21.95
N GLN A 348 38.77 15.08 22.30
CA GLN A 348 37.33 15.26 22.23
C GLN A 348 36.88 14.95 20.80
N ALA A 349 36.01 13.94 20.66
CA ALA A 349 35.42 13.61 19.37
C ALA A 349 34.67 14.85 18.88
N LYS A 350 35.13 15.45 17.77
CA LYS A 350 34.41 16.56 17.14
C LYS A 350 33.01 16.06 16.78
N ARG A 351 31.99 16.56 17.48
CA ARG A 351 30.59 16.32 17.17
C ARG A 351 30.36 16.69 15.70
N LEU A 352 29.77 15.79 14.92
CA LEU A 352 29.43 16.06 13.54
C LEU A 352 28.51 17.28 13.48
N ASP A 353 28.83 18.23 12.61
CA ASP A 353 28.01 19.42 12.38
C ASP A 353 26.71 19.01 11.68
N PRO A 354 25.51 19.24 12.27
CA PRO A 354 24.25 18.83 11.68
C PRO A 354 23.95 19.46 10.30
N GLU A 355 24.57 20.61 9.98
CA GLU A 355 24.45 21.26 8.67
C GLU A 355 25.42 20.72 7.62
N SER A 356 26.41 19.91 8.03
CA SER A 356 27.29 19.16 7.11
C SER A 356 26.69 17.84 6.62
N MET A 357 25.49 17.50 7.09
CA MET A 357 24.79 16.25 6.75
C MET A 357 23.84 16.43 5.55
N PRO A 358 23.56 15.37 4.76
CA PRO A 358 22.58 15.41 3.67
C PRO A 358 21.21 15.95 4.09
N ASN A 359 20.87 17.16 3.62
CA ASN A 359 19.61 17.84 3.93
C ASN A 359 18.52 17.43 2.93
N PRO A 360 17.41 16.80 3.36
CA PRO A 360 16.36 16.32 2.46
C PRO A 360 15.58 17.46 1.80
N ILE A 361 15.35 18.56 2.52
CA ILE A 361 14.62 19.74 2.02
C ILE A 361 15.40 20.39 0.89
N GLN A 362 16.72 20.57 1.10
CA GLN A 362 17.61 21.13 0.10
C GLN A 362 17.67 20.25 -1.15
N LEU A 363 17.81 18.92 -1.01
CA LEU A 363 17.80 18.01 -2.16
C LEU A 363 16.49 18.08 -2.96
N MET A 364 15.34 18.21 -2.29
CA MET A 364 14.06 18.37 -2.97
C MET A 364 13.97 19.70 -3.74
N ALA A 365 14.54 20.78 -3.21
CA ALA A 365 14.64 22.07 -3.92
C ALA A 365 15.60 21.99 -5.12
N GLU A 366 16.82 21.49 -4.91
CA GLU A 366 17.84 21.27 -5.97
C GLU A 366 17.28 20.40 -7.11
N ASN A 367 16.54 19.33 -6.80
CA ASN A 367 15.93 18.48 -7.83
C ASN A 367 14.69 19.12 -8.47
N GLN A 368 13.95 19.98 -7.77
CA GLN A 368 12.85 20.75 -8.37
C GLN A 368 13.34 21.79 -9.38
N GLU A 369 14.49 22.41 -9.12
CA GLU A 369 15.14 23.36 -10.04
C GLU A 369 15.80 22.65 -11.24
N SER A 370 16.51 21.54 -11.00
CA SER A 370 17.29 20.84 -12.05
C SER A 370 16.53 19.77 -12.83
N CYS A 371 15.42 19.24 -12.31
CA CYS A 371 14.64 18.15 -12.92
C CYS A 371 13.12 18.43 -12.95
N GLY A 372 12.70 19.68 -12.73
CA GLY A 372 11.33 20.12 -12.99
C GLY A 372 11.01 20.25 -14.49
N GLY A 373 9.73 20.41 -14.83
CA GLY A 373 9.28 20.57 -16.21
C GLY A 373 8.90 19.24 -16.88
N ILE A 374 9.30 19.03 -18.14
CA ILE A 374 8.87 17.86 -18.93
C ILE A 374 9.87 16.70 -18.78
N PHE A 375 9.39 15.53 -18.35
CA PHE A 375 10.15 14.27 -18.36
C PHE A 375 9.69 13.38 -19.53
N ALA A 376 10.51 13.31 -20.58
CA ALA A 376 10.26 12.46 -21.75
C ALA A 376 10.77 11.03 -21.53
N THR A 377 9.94 10.02 -21.81
CA THR A 377 10.23 8.61 -21.52
C THR A 377 10.86 7.84 -22.68
N ASN A 378 11.51 8.53 -23.64
CA ASN A 378 12.06 7.95 -24.87
C ASN A 378 13.30 7.05 -24.66
N THR A 379 14.03 7.20 -23.54
CA THR A 379 15.34 6.59 -23.33
C THR A 379 15.26 5.42 -22.35
N PRO A 380 15.66 4.19 -22.73
CA PRO A 380 15.74 3.06 -21.81
C PRO A 380 16.69 3.33 -20.63
N GLY A 381 16.27 2.94 -19.44
CA GLY A 381 17.02 3.18 -18.20
C GLY A 381 17.21 4.67 -17.84
N HIS A 382 16.35 5.57 -18.32
CA HIS A 382 16.36 6.98 -17.90
C HIS A 382 15.82 7.10 -16.47
N VAL A 383 16.66 7.60 -15.56
CA VAL A 383 16.28 7.82 -14.15
C VAL A 383 15.29 8.98 -14.07
N PRO A 384 14.10 8.81 -13.46
CA PRO A 384 13.12 9.88 -13.30
C PRO A 384 13.51 10.88 -12.20
N PRO A 385 12.90 12.09 -12.17
CA PRO A 385 13.02 13.02 -11.05
C PRO A 385 12.58 12.38 -9.72
N LEU A 386 12.97 12.95 -8.58
CA LEU A 386 12.51 12.51 -7.26
C LEU A 386 10.98 12.57 -7.16
N VAL A 387 10.38 11.74 -6.29
CA VAL A 387 8.91 11.65 -6.20
C VAL A 387 8.27 12.93 -5.65
N ALA A 388 9.03 13.74 -4.91
CA ALA A 388 8.62 15.07 -4.45
C ALA A 388 8.66 16.16 -5.53
N THR A 389 9.39 15.93 -6.64
CA THR A 389 9.59 16.91 -7.72
C THR A 389 8.35 17.01 -8.61
N ARG A 390 7.94 18.24 -8.94
CA ARG A 390 6.85 18.49 -9.90
C ARG A 390 7.40 18.46 -11.33
N PHE A 391 6.96 17.46 -12.08
CA PHE A 391 7.23 17.28 -13.50
C PHE A 391 5.96 16.80 -14.23
N VAL A 392 5.90 17.03 -15.54
CA VAL A 392 4.88 16.51 -16.47
C VAL A 392 5.53 15.40 -17.29
N THR A 393 4.96 14.21 -17.26
CA THR A 393 5.43 13.07 -18.05
C THR A 393 4.97 13.20 -19.51
N GLN A 394 5.90 13.07 -20.45
CA GLN A 394 5.58 12.83 -21.85
C GLN A 394 5.95 11.40 -22.22
N ASP A 395 4.95 10.54 -22.44
CA ASP A 395 5.19 9.17 -22.89
C ASP A 395 5.71 9.16 -24.33
N GLN A 396 6.88 8.55 -24.52
CA GLN A 396 7.55 8.34 -25.79
C GLN A 396 8.14 6.91 -25.91
N GLY A 397 7.50 5.93 -25.25
CA GLY A 397 7.78 4.50 -25.43
C GLY A 397 8.00 3.70 -24.14
N ASN A 398 8.25 4.38 -23.00
CA ASN A 398 8.29 3.77 -21.67
C ASN A 398 7.21 4.38 -20.78
N ALA A 399 6.55 3.56 -19.96
CA ALA A 399 5.45 3.99 -19.10
C ALA A 399 5.94 5.03 -18.07
N GLY A 400 5.10 6.01 -17.80
CA GLY A 400 5.45 7.12 -16.91
C GLY A 400 5.84 6.70 -15.49
N PRO A 401 6.77 7.43 -14.83
CA PRO A 401 7.26 7.13 -13.47
C PRO A 401 6.23 7.46 -12.36
N ARG A 402 4.96 7.68 -12.73
CA ARG A 402 3.79 7.64 -11.85
C ARG A 402 3.18 6.23 -11.79
N PHE A 403 3.17 5.51 -12.91
CA PHE A 403 2.56 4.18 -13.05
C PHE A 403 3.50 3.05 -12.64
N VAL A 404 4.78 3.14 -13.02
CA VAL A 404 5.81 2.16 -12.66
C VAL A 404 7.12 2.88 -12.36
N ARG A 405 7.74 2.59 -11.21
CA ARG A 405 9.16 2.89 -10.95
C ARG A 405 9.90 1.62 -10.60
N SER A 406 11.20 1.58 -10.89
CA SER A 406 12.12 0.61 -10.30
C SER A 406 13.07 1.27 -9.32
N SER A 407 13.55 0.49 -8.34
CA SER A 407 14.66 0.85 -7.44
C SER A 407 16.01 1.07 -8.16
N MET A 408 16.14 0.62 -9.41
CA MET A 408 17.35 0.75 -10.23
C MET A 408 17.01 0.77 -11.72
N TYR A 409 17.64 1.66 -12.49
CA TYR A 409 17.39 1.82 -13.94
C TYR A 409 18.51 1.22 -14.82
N SER A 410 19.60 0.75 -14.22
CA SER A 410 20.60 -0.11 -14.86
C SER A 410 20.81 -1.38 -14.01
N ILE A 411 20.59 -2.54 -14.63
CA ILE A 411 20.43 -3.84 -13.97
C ILE A 411 21.73 -4.67 -14.08
N PRO A 412 22.27 -5.21 -12.98
CA PRO A 412 23.45 -6.07 -13.01
C PRO A 412 23.27 -7.27 -13.94
N GLN A 413 24.22 -7.52 -14.84
CA GLN A 413 24.12 -8.63 -15.80
C GLN A 413 24.09 -10.03 -15.15
N THR A 414 24.57 -10.18 -13.91
CA THR A 414 24.65 -11.47 -13.21
C THR A 414 23.99 -11.40 -11.83
N ALA A 415 23.45 -12.55 -11.41
CA ALA A 415 22.89 -12.74 -10.08
C ALA A 415 23.90 -12.46 -8.95
N ASP A 416 25.20 -12.65 -9.19
CA ASP A 416 26.23 -12.44 -8.16
C ASP A 416 26.61 -10.97 -8.02
N LEU A 417 26.68 -10.22 -9.12
CA LEU A 417 26.83 -8.75 -9.08
C LEU A 417 25.59 -8.11 -8.43
N MET A 418 24.40 -8.66 -8.68
CA MET A 418 23.15 -8.28 -8.01
C MET A 418 23.22 -8.51 -6.49
N LYS A 419 23.57 -9.74 -6.04
CA LYS A 419 23.77 -10.06 -4.61
C LYS A 419 24.82 -9.15 -3.96
N GLN A 420 25.94 -8.92 -4.64
CA GLN A 420 27.06 -8.09 -4.17
C GLN A 420 26.62 -6.65 -3.90
N SER A 421 25.73 -6.08 -4.72
CA SER A 421 25.21 -4.72 -4.53
C SER A 421 24.32 -4.55 -3.28
N ALA A 422 23.72 -5.63 -2.78
CA ALA A 422 22.68 -5.70 -1.75
C ALA A 422 21.37 -4.90 -2.00
N VAL A 423 21.34 -4.00 -3.00
CA VAL A 423 20.13 -3.27 -3.43
C VAL A 423 19.04 -4.28 -3.84
N PRO A 424 17.76 -4.09 -3.46
CA PRO A 424 16.67 -4.87 -4.05
C PRO A 424 16.47 -4.44 -5.50
N PHE A 425 16.43 -5.38 -6.45
CA PHE A 425 15.78 -5.09 -7.73
C PHE A 425 14.27 -5.25 -7.52
N SER A 426 13.55 -4.13 -7.53
CA SER A 426 12.12 -4.10 -7.26
C SER A 426 11.40 -3.09 -8.12
N LEU A 427 10.08 -3.26 -8.21
CA LEU A 427 9.16 -2.33 -8.84
C LEU A 427 8.14 -1.83 -7.82
N ILE A 428 7.79 -0.55 -7.89
CA ILE A 428 6.57 0.02 -7.31
C ILE A 428 5.62 0.30 -8.48
N ILE A 429 4.41 -0.27 -8.40
CA ILE A 429 3.44 -0.28 -9.49
C ILE A 429 2.12 0.31 -9.00
N SER A 430 1.68 1.39 -9.63
CA SER A 430 0.49 2.19 -9.30
C SER A 430 -0.37 2.37 -10.57
N PRO A 431 -1.09 1.33 -11.06
CA PRO A 431 -1.59 1.31 -12.44
C PRO A 431 -2.55 2.44 -12.83
N PHE A 432 -3.25 3.01 -11.86
CA PHE A 432 -4.21 4.11 -12.04
C PHE A 432 -3.72 5.44 -11.45
N ALA A 433 -2.43 5.58 -11.12
CA ALA A 433 -1.87 6.76 -10.47
C ALA A 433 -2.38 8.08 -11.07
N ARG A 434 -2.72 9.03 -10.19
CA ARG A 434 -3.27 10.34 -10.62
C ARG A 434 -2.25 11.05 -11.52
N LEU A 435 -2.71 11.38 -12.72
CA LEU A 435 -1.98 12.19 -13.69
C LEU A 435 -1.81 13.62 -13.16
N ALA A 436 -0.72 14.27 -13.54
CA ALA A 436 -0.59 15.72 -13.40
C ALA A 436 -1.33 16.45 -14.54
N ASP A 437 -1.63 17.72 -14.31
CA ASP A 437 -2.14 18.60 -15.36
C ASP A 437 -1.22 18.54 -16.60
N GLN A 438 -1.82 18.53 -17.79
CA GLN A 438 -1.14 18.39 -19.09
C GLN A 438 -0.57 16.99 -19.42
N GLU A 439 -0.59 16.00 -18.52
CA GLU A 439 -0.25 14.62 -18.88
C GLU A 439 -1.38 13.94 -19.67
N MET A 440 -1.03 13.16 -20.69
CA MET A 440 -2.00 12.43 -21.51
C MET A 440 -2.47 11.15 -20.82
N ALA A 441 -3.79 10.93 -20.78
CA ALA A 441 -4.35 9.65 -20.32
C ALA A 441 -3.97 8.51 -21.29
N PRO A 442 -3.64 7.30 -20.79
CA PRO A 442 -3.35 6.14 -21.64
C PRO A 442 -4.47 5.91 -22.67
N PRO A 443 -4.18 5.91 -23.97
CA PRO A 443 -5.21 5.79 -25.00
C PRO A 443 -5.78 4.37 -25.04
N ILE A 444 -7.09 4.28 -25.27
CA ILE A 444 -7.81 3.01 -25.43
C ILE A 444 -7.77 2.60 -26.90
N VAL A 445 -7.23 1.42 -27.18
CA VAL A 445 -7.13 0.81 -28.51
C VAL A 445 -8.17 -0.30 -28.63
N ASP A 446 -8.95 -0.29 -29.71
CA ASP A 446 -9.87 -1.38 -30.03
C ASP A 446 -9.40 -2.13 -31.28
N PHE A 447 -9.30 -3.46 -31.18
CA PHE A 447 -8.97 -4.38 -32.28
C PHE A 447 -10.18 -5.24 -32.69
N GLY A 448 -11.37 -4.99 -32.11
CA GLY A 448 -12.58 -5.77 -32.33
C GLY A 448 -12.39 -7.23 -31.95
N GLU A 449 -13.02 -8.14 -32.70
CA GLU A 449 -13.02 -9.58 -32.43
C GLU A 449 -11.62 -10.24 -32.48
N MET A 450 -10.64 -9.59 -33.11
CA MET A 450 -9.24 -10.04 -33.12
C MET A 450 -8.60 -9.99 -31.73
N GLY A 451 -9.02 -9.05 -30.88
CA GLY A 451 -8.49 -8.84 -29.53
C GLY A 451 -7.00 -8.46 -29.48
N PRO A 452 -6.46 -8.20 -28.27
CA PRO A 452 -5.10 -7.70 -28.10
C PRO A 452 -4.05 -8.74 -28.48
N ILE A 453 -3.18 -8.37 -29.41
CA ILE A 453 -2.18 -9.24 -30.02
C ILE A 453 -1.09 -9.60 -29.01
N ARG A 454 -0.71 -10.89 -28.98
CA ARG A 454 0.24 -11.47 -28.01
C ARG A 454 1.31 -12.31 -28.71
N CYS A 455 2.52 -12.29 -28.19
CA CYS A 455 3.56 -13.27 -28.53
C CYS A 455 3.09 -14.70 -28.23
N ILE A 456 3.26 -15.64 -29.18
CA ILE A 456 2.80 -17.02 -29.03
C ILE A 456 3.40 -17.75 -27.81
N ARG A 457 4.66 -17.45 -27.44
CA ARG A 457 5.40 -18.11 -26.36
C ARG A 457 5.13 -17.50 -24.99
N CYS A 458 5.61 -16.28 -24.73
CA CYS A 458 5.54 -15.67 -23.39
C CYS A 458 4.19 -14.97 -23.09
N LYS A 459 3.28 -14.88 -24.06
CA LYS A 459 2.00 -14.16 -23.96
C LYS A 459 2.15 -12.68 -23.50
N ALA A 460 3.28 -12.06 -23.79
CA ALA A 460 3.44 -10.60 -23.74
C ALA A 460 2.64 -9.96 -24.87
N TYR A 461 1.97 -8.84 -24.56
CA TYR A 461 1.17 -8.07 -25.51
C TYR A 461 2.08 -7.27 -26.45
N ILE A 462 1.59 -6.99 -27.66
CA ILE A 462 2.24 -6.10 -28.63
C ILE A 462 2.56 -4.75 -27.95
N CYS A 463 3.77 -4.24 -28.19
CA CYS A 463 4.32 -3.03 -27.57
C CYS A 463 5.45 -2.42 -28.45
N PRO A 464 5.98 -1.22 -28.12
CA PRO A 464 7.03 -0.56 -28.92
C PRO A 464 8.34 -1.36 -29.08
N HIS A 465 8.59 -2.35 -28.20
CA HIS A 465 9.80 -3.18 -28.23
C HIS A 465 9.67 -4.43 -29.13
N MET A 466 8.56 -4.62 -29.84
CA MET A 466 8.37 -5.76 -30.75
C MET A 466 9.03 -5.48 -32.11
N GLN A 467 9.98 -6.32 -32.53
CA GLN A 467 10.70 -6.11 -33.79
C GLN A 467 9.97 -6.82 -34.94
N PHE A 468 9.39 -6.06 -35.87
CA PHE A 468 8.78 -6.63 -37.07
C PHE A 468 9.85 -7.11 -38.08
N VAL A 469 9.56 -8.22 -38.77
CA VAL A 469 10.44 -8.91 -39.73
C VAL A 469 9.61 -9.48 -40.88
N ASP A 470 10.24 -10.17 -41.84
CA ASP A 470 9.58 -10.81 -43.00
C ASP A 470 8.69 -9.85 -43.81
N GLY A 471 9.15 -8.59 -43.99
CA GLY A 471 8.39 -7.54 -44.66
C GLY A 471 7.13 -7.07 -43.92
N GLY A 472 7.06 -7.33 -42.61
CA GLY A 472 5.93 -6.99 -41.72
C GLY A 472 5.01 -8.18 -41.43
N ARG A 473 5.25 -9.34 -42.04
CA ARG A 473 4.42 -10.55 -41.90
C ARG A 473 4.59 -11.23 -40.54
N ARG A 474 5.68 -10.96 -39.82
CA ARG A 474 6.00 -11.53 -38.50
C ARG A 474 6.60 -10.48 -37.58
N PHE A 475 6.61 -10.74 -36.28
CA PHE A 475 7.39 -9.99 -35.30
C PHE A 475 8.17 -10.93 -34.37
N GLN A 476 9.42 -10.57 -34.06
CA GLN A 476 10.21 -11.18 -33.00
C GLN A 476 9.88 -10.47 -31.67
N CYS A 477 9.42 -11.23 -30.70
CA CYS A 477 9.10 -10.74 -29.37
C CYS A 477 10.35 -10.59 -28.51
N GLN A 478 10.80 -9.35 -28.26
CA GLN A 478 12.08 -9.12 -27.59
C GLN A 478 12.16 -9.59 -26.13
N PHE A 479 11.03 -9.81 -25.45
CA PHE A 479 10.99 -10.45 -24.12
C PHE A 479 11.55 -11.88 -24.11
N CYS A 480 11.34 -12.67 -25.17
CA CYS A 480 11.72 -14.09 -25.16
C CYS A 480 12.30 -14.60 -26.50
N LYS A 481 12.56 -13.71 -27.45
CA LYS A 481 13.05 -13.96 -28.82
C LYS A 481 12.21 -14.93 -29.67
N ALA A 482 10.93 -15.13 -29.34
CA ALA A 482 10.03 -15.93 -30.18
C ALA A 482 9.47 -15.11 -31.34
N THR A 483 9.58 -15.62 -32.56
CA THR A 483 8.88 -15.07 -33.73
C THR A 483 7.40 -15.46 -33.67
N THR A 484 6.51 -14.50 -33.94
CA THR A 484 5.04 -14.65 -34.01
C THR A 484 4.56 -14.11 -35.36
N GLU A 485 3.59 -14.77 -35.98
CA GLU A 485 2.99 -14.28 -37.23
C GLU A 485 2.00 -13.14 -36.97
N VAL A 486 1.98 -12.14 -37.86
CA VAL A 486 1.11 -10.97 -37.72
C VAL A 486 -0.27 -11.31 -38.28
N PRO A 487 -1.37 -11.15 -37.51
CA PRO A 487 -2.72 -11.36 -38.01
C PRO A 487 -3.03 -10.48 -39.22
N ALA A 488 -3.80 -11.00 -40.18
CA ALA A 488 -4.07 -10.29 -41.44
C ALA A 488 -4.70 -8.90 -41.25
N GLY A 489 -5.65 -8.76 -40.31
CA GLY A 489 -6.26 -7.46 -39.95
C GLY A 489 -5.33 -6.48 -39.20
N TYR A 490 -4.12 -6.91 -38.85
CA TYR A 490 -3.08 -6.08 -38.24
C TYR A 490 -1.81 -6.01 -39.11
N PHE A 491 -1.80 -6.59 -40.31
CA PHE A 491 -0.64 -6.55 -41.19
C PHE A 491 -0.40 -5.13 -41.74
N GLN A 492 0.86 -4.71 -41.74
CA GLN A 492 1.33 -3.54 -42.47
C GLN A 492 2.77 -3.81 -42.95
N HIS A 493 3.13 -3.24 -44.10
CA HIS A 493 4.48 -3.34 -44.63
C HIS A 493 5.52 -2.62 -43.76
N LEU A 494 6.78 -3.02 -43.95
CA LEU A 494 7.94 -2.25 -43.48
C LEU A 494 8.40 -1.26 -44.54
N ASP A 495 8.92 -0.13 -44.08
CA ASP A 495 9.62 0.85 -44.89
C ASP A 495 11.07 0.44 -45.18
N HIS A 496 11.81 1.32 -45.87
CA HIS A 496 13.21 1.14 -46.22
C HIS A 496 14.18 1.16 -45.03
N THR A 497 13.72 1.52 -43.82
CA THR A 497 14.48 1.49 -42.56
C THR A 497 14.17 0.24 -41.72
N GLY A 498 13.21 -0.59 -42.16
CA GLY A 498 12.70 -1.73 -41.39
C GLY A 498 11.71 -1.33 -40.29
N GLN A 499 11.26 -0.07 -40.24
CA GLN A 499 10.15 0.34 -39.38
C GLN A 499 8.82 0.06 -40.08
N ARG A 500 7.76 -0.13 -39.29
CA ARG A 500 6.41 -0.41 -39.80
C ARG A 500 5.72 0.89 -40.21
N MET A 501 5.13 0.97 -41.40
CA MET A 501 4.70 2.26 -41.98
C MET A 501 3.67 3.03 -41.13
N ASP A 502 2.75 2.33 -40.48
CA ASP A 502 1.71 2.88 -39.59
C ASP A 502 2.16 2.96 -38.11
N LYS A 503 3.47 2.82 -37.81
CA LYS A 503 4.00 2.85 -36.44
C LYS A 503 3.58 4.12 -35.69
N TYR A 504 3.72 5.27 -36.32
CA TYR A 504 3.39 6.58 -35.73
C TYR A 504 1.89 6.92 -35.78
N GLU A 505 1.04 5.99 -36.22
CA GLU A 505 -0.43 6.08 -36.14
C GLU A 505 -0.98 5.21 -34.98
N ARG A 506 -0.13 4.38 -34.36
CA ARG A 506 -0.50 3.29 -33.45
C ARG A 506 0.10 3.48 -32.06
N PRO A 507 -0.68 3.88 -31.03
CA PRO A 507 -0.14 4.14 -29.70
C PRO A 507 0.51 2.91 -29.07
N GLU A 508 0.03 1.70 -29.36
CA GLU A 508 0.63 0.45 -28.89
C GLU A 508 2.02 0.14 -29.49
N LEU A 509 2.47 0.92 -30.49
CA LEU A 509 3.78 0.82 -31.13
C LEU A 509 4.72 2.01 -30.82
N VAL A 510 4.26 3.04 -30.12
CA VAL A 510 5.07 4.23 -29.75
C VAL A 510 4.96 4.70 -28.30
N LEU A 511 3.94 4.28 -27.53
CA LEU A 511 3.78 4.63 -26.12
C LEU A 511 4.09 3.45 -25.21
N GLY A 512 4.58 3.72 -24.00
CA GLY A 512 4.78 2.73 -22.97
C GLY A 512 3.50 2.36 -22.22
N ALA A 513 2.59 3.33 -22.03
CA ALA A 513 1.29 3.16 -21.38
C ALA A 513 0.10 3.35 -22.35
N TYR A 514 -0.73 2.31 -22.46
CA TYR A 514 -1.96 2.30 -23.29
C TYR A 514 -2.93 1.23 -22.76
N GLU A 515 -4.16 1.21 -23.26
CA GLU A 515 -5.14 0.16 -22.96
C GLU A 515 -5.64 -0.53 -24.22
N PHE A 516 -6.10 -1.78 -24.07
CA PHE A 516 -6.92 -2.44 -25.07
C PHE A 516 -8.35 -2.66 -24.57
N VAL A 517 -9.33 -2.54 -25.46
CA VAL A 517 -10.64 -3.18 -25.28
C VAL A 517 -10.42 -4.70 -25.29
N ALA A 518 -10.93 -5.40 -24.27
CA ALA A 518 -10.73 -6.83 -24.14
C ALA A 518 -11.90 -7.62 -24.74
N THR A 519 -11.58 -8.62 -25.57
CA THR A 519 -12.58 -9.51 -26.19
C THR A 519 -13.23 -10.44 -25.16
N LYS A 520 -14.35 -11.08 -25.55
CA LYS A 520 -15.15 -11.95 -24.67
C LYS A 520 -14.35 -13.06 -23.97
N GLU A 521 -13.26 -13.56 -24.57
CA GLU A 521 -12.35 -14.55 -23.93
C GLU A 521 -11.65 -14.05 -22.65
N TYR A 522 -11.65 -12.73 -22.40
CA TYR A 522 -11.12 -12.10 -21.19
C TYR A 522 -12.21 -11.79 -20.13
N CYS A 523 -13.46 -12.14 -20.43
CA CYS A 523 -14.60 -11.90 -19.54
C CYS A 523 -15.01 -13.19 -18.82
N ARG A 524 -15.50 -13.04 -17.59
CA ARG A 524 -16.07 -14.15 -16.82
C ARG A 524 -17.17 -14.83 -17.64
N ASN A 525 -17.14 -16.16 -17.72
CA ASN A 525 -18.10 -17.00 -18.47
C ASN A 525 -18.24 -16.65 -19.98
N ASN A 526 -17.26 -15.94 -20.58
CA ASN A 526 -17.31 -15.36 -21.93
C ASN A 526 -18.43 -14.31 -22.16
N THR A 527 -19.02 -13.76 -21.09
CA THR A 527 -20.09 -12.76 -21.16
C THR A 527 -19.55 -11.37 -20.82
N PRO A 528 -19.82 -10.31 -21.61
CA PRO A 528 -19.44 -8.94 -21.23
C PRO A 528 -19.97 -8.57 -19.83
N PRO A 529 -19.15 -8.00 -18.94
CA PRO A 529 -19.58 -7.73 -17.57
C PRO A 529 -20.61 -6.59 -17.51
N ARG A 530 -21.44 -6.62 -16.47
CA ARG A 530 -22.36 -5.51 -16.13
C ARG A 530 -21.57 -4.33 -15.57
N ALA A 531 -22.17 -3.13 -15.60
CA ALA A 531 -21.62 -1.96 -14.91
C ALA A 531 -21.49 -2.25 -13.39
N PRO A 532 -20.35 -1.94 -12.74
CA PRO A 532 -20.15 -2.23 -11.32
C PRO A 532 -21.12 -1.47 -10.40
N ALA A 533 -21.31 -1.97 -9.18
CA ALA A 533 -22.19 -1.35 -8.18
C ALA A 533 -21.49 -1.01 -6.86
N MET A 534 -22.00 0.00 -6.15
CA MET A 534 -21.61 0.35 -4.78
C MET A 534 -22.72 -0.03 -3.80
N VAL A 535 -22.39 -0.75 -2.74
CA VAL A 535 -23.37 -1.17 -1.72
C VAL A 535 -22.94 -0.61 -0.36
N PHE A 536 -23.83 0.16 0.28
CA PHE A 536 -23.56 0.78 1.58
C PHE A 536 -24.11 -0.13 2.69
N LEU A 537 -23.23 -0.60 3.57
CA LEU A 537 -23.53 -1.49 4.71
C LEU A 537 -23.37 -0.69 6.00
N ILE A 538 -24.49 -0.30 6.62
CA ILE A 538 -24.50 0.62 7.76
C ILE A 538 -24.85 -0.12 9.06
N ASP A 539 -23.89 -0.21 9.99
CA ASP A 539 -24.12 -0.58 11.38
C ASP A 539 -25.05 0.45 12.05
N VAL A 540 -26.28 0.03 12.37
CA VAL A 540 -27.33 0.80 13.07
C VAL A 540 -27.52 0.36 14.53
N SER A 541 -26.45 -0.15 15.15
CA SER A 541 -26.38 -0.34 16.60
C SER A 541 -26.38 0.99 17.37
N TYR A 542 -26.64 0.92 18.67
CA TYR A 542 -26.69 2.04 19.61
C TYR A 542 -25.51 3.01 19.49
N ASN A 543 -24.29 2.50 19.26
CA ASN A 543 -23.09 3.33 19.21
C ASN A 543 -23.06 4.28 18.00
N ASN A 544 -23.55 3.84 16.83
CA ASN A 544 -23.59 4.65 15.61
C ASN A 544 -24.81 5.57 15.51
N VAL A 545 -25.93 5.20 16.14
CA VAL A 545 -27.06 6.12 16.31
C VAL A 545 -26.67 7.24 17.27
N LYS A 546 -26.05 6.90 18.42
CA LYS A 546 -25.65 7.85 19.46
C LYS A 546 -24.55 8.84 19.04
N SER A 547 -23.57 8.41 18.25
CA SER A 547 -22.50 9.29 17.75
C SER A 547 -22.96 10.25 16.64
N GLY A 548 -24.22 10.14 16.21
CA GLY A 548 -24.78 10.88 15.08
C GLY A 548 -24.35 10.34 13.71
N LEU A 549 -23.58 9.25 13.64
CA LEU A 549 -23.06 8.70 12.38
C LEU A 549 -24.19 8.37 11.39
N VAL A 550 -25.23 7.66 11.84
CA VAL A 550 -26.36 7.24 10.98
C VAL A 550 -27.08 8.47 10.40
N GLN A 551 -27.37 9.47 11.24
CA GLN A 551 -28.00 10.73 10.82
C GLN A 551 -27.12 11.50 9.83
N LEU A 552 -25.81 11.59 10.09
CA LEU A 552 -24.85 12.27 9.23
C LEU A 552 -24.77 11.59 7.85
N LEU A 553 -24.52 10.29 7.80
CA LEU A 553 -24.40 9.53 6.54
C LEU A 553 -25.66 9.67 5.68
N CYS A 554 -26.84 9.53 6.29
CA CYS A 554 -28.10 9.70 5.59
C CYS A 554 -28.27 11.13 5.05
N SER A 555 -27.99 12.15 5.87
CA SER A 555 -28.12 13.57 5.47
C SER A 555 -27.19 13.99 4.32
N GLN A 556 -26.03 13.33 4.19
CA GLN A 556 -25.03 13.64 3.17
C GLN A 556 -25.08 12.70 1.96
N MET A 557 -25.88 11.63 2.01
CA MET A 557 -25.87 10.56 0.98
C MET A 557 -26.06 11.11 -0.44
N LYS A 558 -26.91 12.12 -0.61
CA LYS A 558 -27.14 12.77 -1.91
C LYS A 558 -25.89 13.43 -2.50
N GLN A 559 -25.04 14.03 -1.66
CA GLN A 559 -23.75 14.62 -2.09
C GLN A 559 -22.70 13.51 -2.34
N ILE A 560 -22.72 12.48 -1.50
CA ILE A 560 -21.86 11.28 -1.60
C ILE A 560 -22.10 10.54 -2.93
N LEU A 561 -23.36 10.35 -3.33
CA LEU A 561 -23.73 9.69 -4.60
C LEU A 561 -23.46 10.57 -5.83
N ALA A 562 -23.57 11.90 -5.72
CA ALA A 562 -23.19 12.81 -6.80
C ALA A 562 -21.69 12.73 -7.15
N GLY A 563 -20.86 12.15 -6.28
CA GLY A 563 -19.45 11.87 -6.53
C GLY A 563 -19.15 10.55 -7.26
N LEU A 564 -20.15 9.78 -7.73
CA LEU A 564 -19.93 8.49 -8.41
C LEU A 564 -19.01 8.63 -9.64
N PRO A 565 -18.06 7.70 -9.87
CA PRO A 565 -17.02 7.87 -10.87
C PRO A 565 -17.58 7.69 -12.30
N VAL A 566 -17.19 8.60 -13.18
CA VAL A 566 -17.53 8.59 -14.61
C VAL A 566 -16.38 7.98 -15.40
N ASP A 567 -16.69 7.12 -16.37
CA ASP A 567 -15.68 6.45 -17.20
C ASP A 567 -15.18 7.34 -18.35
N GLN A 568 -14.00 7.03 -18.89
CA GLN A 568 -13.42 7.77 -20.01
C GLN A 568 -14.36 7.75 -21.23
N GLY A 569 -14.72 8.94 -21.71
CA GLY A 569 -15.66 9.11 -22.83
C GLY A 569 -17.14 9.06 -22.47
N GLN A 570 -17.51 8.92 -21.18
CA GLN A 570 -18.89 9.01 -20.70
C GLN A 570 -19.20 10.39 -20.09
N SER A 571 -20.48 10.76 -20.07
CA SER A 571 -20.97 12.03 -19.49
C SER A 571 -21.60 11.90 -18.10
N ARG A 572 -22.08 10.71 -17.74
CA ARG A 572 -22.60 10.35 -16.40
C ARG A 572 -22.10 8.96 -15.99
N SER A 573 -22.20 8.62 -14.70
CA SER A 573 -21.84 7.28 -14.24
C SER A 573 -22.87 6.25 -14.70
N SER A 574 -22.44 5.02 -14.95
CA SER A 574 -23.32 3.86 -15.17
C SER A 574 -23.44 2.97 -13.93
N MET A 575 -22.81 3.37 -12.82
CA MET A 575 -22.74 2.56 -11.61
C MET A 575 -24.04 2.59 -10.81
N LYS A 576 -24.46 1.41 -10.36
CA LYS A 576 -25.65 1.24 -9.52
C LYS A 576 -25.36 1.36 -8.03
N VAL A 577 -26.37 1.70 -7.25
CA VAL A 577 -26.31 1.80 -5.79
C VAL A 577 -27.26 0.81 -5.12
N GLY A 578 -26.87 0.31 -3.94
CA GLY A 578 -27.69 -0.53 -3.06
C GLY A 578 -27.42 -0.23 -1.59
N PHE A 579 -28.37 -0.53 -0.71
CA PHE A 579 -28.30 -0.15 0.71
C PHE A 579 -28.70 -1.32 1.62
N ILE A 580 -27.91 -1.55 2.66
CA ILE A 580 -28.13 -2.54 3.71
C ILE A 580 -27.88 -1.87 5.06
N THR A 581 -28.77 -2.07 6.04
CA THR A 581 -28.50 -1.72 7.45
C THR A 581 -28.41 -3.00 8.27
N TYR A 582 -27.62 -3.02 9.33
CA TYR A 582 -27.49 -4.20 10.19
C TYR A 582 -27.23 -3.85 11.66
N ASN A 583 -27.66 -4.74 12.55
CA ASN A 583 -27.45 -4.65 14.00
C ASN A 583 -27.17 -6.06 14.54
N SER A 584 -28.16 -6.73 15.12
CA SER A 584 -28.24 -8.16 15.37
C SER A 584 -28.94 -8.93 14.22
N SER A 585 -29.54 -8.23 13.25
CA SER A 585 -30.12 -8.78 12.01
C SER A 585 -29.73 -7.93 10.78
N VAL A 586 -30.00 -8.42 9.56
CA VAL A 586 -29.69 -7.73 8.30
C VAL A 586 -30.98 -7.22 7.65
N HIS A 587 -30.97 -5.97 7.17
CA HIS A 587 -32.13 -5.33 6.54
C HIS A 587 -31.75 -4.86 5.14
N PHE A 588 -32.41 -5.42 4.12
CA PHE A 588 -32.32 -5.00 2.73
C PHE A 588 -33.43 -4.00 2.41
N TYR A 589 -33.21 -3.15 1.40
CA TYR A 589 -34.20 -2.17 0.95
C TYR A 589 -34.53 -2.31 -0.53
N ASN A 590 -35.83 -2.33 -0.85
CA ASN A 590 -36.34 -2.15 -2.20
C ASN A 590 -36.45 -0.65 -2.50
N LEU A 591 -35.76 -0.21 -3.54
CA LEU A 591 -35.60 1.18 -3.96
C LEU A 591 -36.08 1.43 -5.39
N LYS A 592 -36.76 0.46 -6.02
CA LYS A 592 -37.24 0.56 -7.40
C LYS A 592 -37.99 1.87 -7.64
N SER A 593 -37.60 2.62 -8.68
CA SER A 593 -38.12 3.95 -9.05
C SER A 593 -39.64 4.03 -9.25
N SER A 594 -40.34 2.90 -9.44
CA SER A 594 -41.80 2.82 -9.49
C SER A 594 -42.50 2.82 -8.11
N LEU A 595 -41.75 2.89 -7.01
CA LEU A 595 -42.29 2.91 -5.64
C LEU A 595 -42.44 4.33 -5.12
N ALA A 596 -43.53 4.60 -4.38
CA ALA A 596 -43.72 5.87 -3.68
C ALA A 596 -42.96 5.94 -2.34
N GLN A 597 -42.57 4.79 -1.77
CA GLN A 597 -41.79 4.66 -0.53
C GLN A 597 -40.91 3.39 -0.60
N PRO A 598 -39.73 3.39 0.05
CA PRO A 598 -38.88 2.20 0.14
C PRO A 598 -39.57 1.07 0.92
N GLN A 599 -39.21 -0.18 0.63
CA GLN A 599 -39.69 -1.35 1.39
C GLN A 599 -38.50 -2.03 2.08
N MET A 600 -38.60 -2.26 3.39
CA MET A 600 -37.58 -2.99 4.16
C MET A 600 -37.87 -4.50 4.14
N MET A 601 -36.83 -5.33 3.95
CA MET A 601 -36.90 -6.79 4.05
C MET A 601 -35.84 -7.26 5.05
N VAL A 602 -36.28 -7.87 6.16
CA VAL A 602 -35.40 -8.29 7.27
C VAL A 602 -35.04 -9.76 7.12
N VAL A 603 -33.75 -10.08 7.19
CA VAL A 603 -33.20 -11.44 7.19
C VAL A 603 -32.59 -11.72 8.56
N GLY A 604 -33.21 -12.66 9.28
CA GLY A 604 -32.84 -13.07 10.64
C GLY A 604 -32.12 -14.42 10.74
N ASP A 605 -32.06 -15.21 9.67
CA ASP A 605 -31.16 -16.38 9.62
C ASP A 605 -29.75 -15.90 9.30
N LEU A 606 -28.85 -16.05 10.26
CA LEU A 606 -27.47 -15.56 10.17
C LEU A 606 -26.45 -16.62 9.74
N GLN A 607 -26.88 -17.87 9.53
CA GLN A 607 -25.99 -18.97 9.12
C GLN A 607 -25.92 -19.08 7.60
N GLU A 608 -27.06 -18.95 6.92
CA GLU A 608 -27.17 -19.00 5.46
C GLU A 608 -27.72 -17.69 4.90
N MET A 609 -26.83 -16.69 4.75
CA MET A 609 -27.17 -15.40 4.13
C MET A 609 -27.61 -15.59 2.67
N PHE A 610 -28.75 -15.01 2.31
CA PHE A 610 -29.31 -15.03 0.96
C PHE A 610 -29.81 -13.64 0.55
N MET A 611 -30.04 -13.45 -0.75
CA MET A 611 -30.59 -12.21 -1.30
C MET A 611 -32.12 -12.28 -1.37
N PRO A 612 -32.89 -11.48 -0.61
CA PRO A 612 -34.35 -11.62 -0.55
C PRO A 612 -35.11 -10.98 -1.72
N LEU A 613 -34.46 -10.13 -2.53
CA LEU A 613 -35.00 -9.52 -3.74
C LEU A 613 -33.92 -9.33 -4.81
N LEU A 614 -34.27 -9.52 -6.09
CA LEU A 614 -33.36 -9.24 -7.22
C LEU A 614 -33.62 -7.86 -7.82
N ASP A 615 -34.86 -7.65 -8.28
CA ASP A 615 -35.30 -6.37 -8.81
C ASP A 615 -35.48 -5.35 -7.68
N GLY A 616 -35.09 -4.10 -7.94
CA GLY A 616 -35.24 -2.98 -7.01
C GLY A 616 -34.17 -2.81 -5.93
N PHE A 617 -33.20 -3.73 -5.76
CA PHE A 617 -32.09 -3.52 -4.83
C PHE A 617 -30.94 -2.68 -5.43
N LEU A 618 -30.39 -3.09 -6.58
CA LEU A 618 -29.38 -2.32 -7.31
C LEU A 618 -30.05 -1.37 -8.31
N VAL A 619 -30.11 -0.09 -7.96
CA VAL A 619 -30.82 0.95 -8.73
C VAL A 619 -29.89 1.99 -9.31
N ASP A 620 -30.34 2.68 -10.36
CA ASP A 620 -29.71 3.93 -10.82
C ASP A 620 -30.07 5.06 -9.81
N PRO A 621 -29.09 5.84 -9.34
CA PRO A 621 -29.29 6.85 -8.29
C PRO A 621 -30.02 8.11 -8.78
N GLU A 622 -30.04 8.38 -10.09
CA GLU A 622 -30.80 9.48 -10.69
C GLU A 622 -32.27 9.04 -10.87
N GLU A 623 -32.50 7.84 -11.41
CA GLU A 623 -33.85 7.30 -11.63
C GLU A 623 -34.62 7.05 -10.32
N SER A 624 -33.92 6.65 -9.25
CA SER A 624 -34.53 6.29 -7.96
C SER A 624 -34.33 7.36 -6.87
N ALA A 625 -33.91 8.57 -7.25
CA ALA A 625 -33.52 9.63 -6.32
C ALA A 625 -34.56 9.94 -5.24
N SER A 626 -35.86 9.98 -5.58
CA SER A 626 -36.95 10.23 -4.63
C SER A 626 -37.14 9.11 -3.59
N VAL A 627 -36.93 7.86 -3.99
CA VAL A 627 -37.05 6.68 -3.11
C VAL A 627 -35.82 6.57 -2.20
N ILE A 628 -34.64 6.95 -2.71
CA ILE A 628 -33.38 7.04 -1.95
C ILE A 628 -33.48 8.17 -0.91
N ASP A 629 -33.89 9.38 -1.30
CA ASP A 629 -34.11 10.50 -0.37
C ASP A 629 -35.10 10.11 0.75
N ALA A 630 -36.21 9.46 0.39
CA ALA A 630 -37.19 8.95 1.35
C ALA A 630 -36.61 7.87 2.28
N LEU A 631 -35.71 7.00 1.81
CA LEU A 631 -35.01 6.03 2.66
C LEU A 631 -34.06 6.73 3.64
N MET A 632 -33.29 7.73 3.18
CA MET A 632 -32.35 8.47 4.02
C MET A 632 -33.07 9.29 5.11
N GLU A 633 -34.29 9.77 4.84
CA GLU A 633 -35.15 10.35 5.88
C GLU A 633 -35.68 9.32 6.89
N GLN A 634 -35.87 8.07 6.47
CA GLN A 634 -36.49 7.03 7.29
C GLN A 634 -35.49 6.28 8.19
N ILE A 635 -34.30 5.92 7.70
CA ILE A 635 -33.32 5.12 8.47
C ILE A 635 -33.03 5.72 9.86
N PRO A 636 -32.71 7.02 10.03
CA PRO A 636 -32.45 7.58 11.35
C PRO A 636 -33.68 7.55 12.27
N ARG A 637 -34.89 7.67 11.71
CA ARG A 637 -36.16 7.60 12.47
C ARG A 637 -36.48 6.17 12.90
N MET A 638 -36.21 5.19 12.04
CA MET A 638 -36.44 3.75 12.29
C MET A 638 -35.59 3.20 13.44
N PHE A 639 -34.35 3.67 13.58
CA PHE A 639 -33.40 3.15 14.56
C PHE A 639 -33.09 4.11 15.72
N ALA A 640 -33.80 5.24 15.84
CA ALA A 640 -33.55 6.28 16.85
C ALA A 640 -33.48 5.75 18.29
N ASP A 641 -34.44 4.91 18.68
CA ASP A 641 -34.55 4.32 20.02
C ASP A 641 -33.87 2.94 20.15
N THR A 642 -32.97 2.59 19.22
CA THR A 642 -32.28 1.29 19.21
C THR A 642 -31.52 1.02 20.51
N ARG A 643 -31.58 -0.22 20.99
CA ARG A 643 -30.86 -0.70 22.19
C ARG A 643 -29.88 -1.83 21.88
N GLU A 644 -29.78 -2.21 20.61
CA GLU A 644 -28.85 -3.23 20.13
C GLU A 644 -27.41 -2.72 20.29
N THR A 645 -26.62 -3.40 21.12
CA THR A 645 -25.19 -3.10 21.36
C THR A 645 -24.24 -4.14 20.75
N GLU A 646 -24.77 -5.28 20.30
CA GLU A 646 -24.02 -6.32 19.59
C GLU A 646 -24.13 -6.12 18.06
N THR A 647 -23.14 -6.64 17.31
CA THR A 647 -23.10 -6.48 15.84
C THR A 647 -22.70 -7.76 15.09
N ILE A 648 -23.28 -7.97 13.90
CA ILE A 648 -23.12 -9.16 13.05
C ILE A 648 -22.34 -8.88 11.73
N LEU A 649 -21.08 -8.47 11.84
CA LEU A 649 -20.29 -8.02 10.69
C LEU A 649 -20.13 -9.06 9.57
N LEU A 650 -19.78 -10.32 9.86
CA LEU A 650 -19.51 -11.31 8.80
C LEU A 650 -20.78 -11.66 7.99
N PRO A 651 -21.96 -11.92 8.61
CA PRO A 651 -23.20 -12.05 7.85
C PRO A 651 -23.56 -10.80 7.04
N ALA A 652 -23.36 -9.59 7.56
CA ALA A 652 -23.61 -8.36 6.79
C ALA A 652 -22.71 -8.26 5.55
N LEU A 653 -21.43 -8.64 5.64
CA LEU A 653 -20.53 -8.75 4.49
C LEU A 653 -20.97 -9.83 3.49
N GLN A 654 -21.41 -11.00 3.98
CA GLN A 654 -21.97 -12.08 3.14
C GLN A 654 -23.25 -11.63 2.41
N ALA A 655 -24.15 -10.91 3.06
CA ALA A 655 -25.32 -10.31 2.44
C ALA A 655 -24.96 -9.37 1.27
N GLY A 656 -23.94 -8.52 1.45
CA GLY A 656 -23.42 -7.66 0.39
C GLY A 656 -22.79 -8.43 -0.78
N LEU A 657 -22.08 -9.53 -0.47
CA LEU A 657 -21.50 -10.43 -1.47
C LEU A 657 -22.60 -11.16 -2.29
N GLU A 658 -23.59 -11.77 -1.62
CA GLU A 658 -24.68 -12.48 -2.30
C GLU A 658 -25.56 -11.53 -3.11
N ALA A 659 -25.80 -10.31 -2.65
CA ALA A 659 -26.53 -9.30 -3.42
C ALA A 659 -25.85 -8.97 -4.76
N LEU A 660 -24.52 -8.83 -4.75
CA LEU A 660 -23.73 -8.57 -5.96
C LEU A 660 -23.66 -9.80 -6.88
N LYS A 661 -23.39 -10.99 -6.33
CA LYS A 661 -23.42 -12.28 -7.07
C LYS A 661 -24.77 -12.53 -7.74
N ALA A 662 -25.86 -12.38 -7.01
CA ALA A 662 -27.22 -12.62 -7.49
C ALA A 662 -27.66 -11.58 -8.55
N SER A 663 -27.06 -10.39 -8.54
CA SER A 663 -27.25 -9.36 -9.58
C SER A 663 -26.35 -9.56 -10.81
N GLU A 664 -25.46 -10.56 -10.81
CA GLU A 664 -24.35 -10.75 -11.76
C GLU A 664 -23.42 -9.53 -11.89
N CYS A 665 -23.29 -8.73 -10.83
CA CYS A 665 -22.50 -7.49 -10.82
C CYS A 665 -21.23 -7.65 -9.98
N VAL A 666 -20.12 -7.16 -10.51
CA VAL A 666 -18.92 -6.84 -9.71
C VAL A 666 -19.14 -5.53 -8.95
N GLY A 667 -18.39 -5.24 -7.88
CA GLY A 667 -18.72 -4.05 -7.08
C GLY A 667 -17.86 -3.82 -5.84
N LYS A 668 -18.35 -2.93 -4.98
CA LYS A 668 -17.65 -2.55 -3.74
C LYS A 668 -18.63 -2.31 -2.59
N LEU A 669 -18.33 -2.91 -1.43
CA LEU A 669 -19.02 -2.71 -0.17
C LEU A 669 -18.35 -1.54 0.60
N TYR A 670 -19.16 -0.56 1.00
CA TYR A 670 -18.77 0.53 1.89
C TYR A 670 -19.36 0.25 3.27
N VAL A 671 -18.50 -0.20 4.19
CA VAL A 671 -18.94 -0.84 5.44
C VAL A 671 -18.64 0.05 6.62
N PHE A 672 -19.67 0.54 7.30
CA PHE A 672 -19.56 1.39 8.47
C PHE A 672 -19.79 0.54 9.71
N GLN A 673 -18.79 0.43 10.60
CA GLN A 673 -18.80 -0.47 11.76
C GLN A 673 -18.22 0.23 13.00
N SER A 674 -18.90 0.12 14.15
CA SER A 674 -18.51 0.78 15.40
C SER A 674 -17.78 -0.12 16.41
N THR A 675 -18.22 -1.37 16.53
CA THR A 675 -18.04 -2.18 17.74
C THR A 675 -17.39 -3.53 17.39
N LEU A 676 -16.80 -4.24 18.37
CA LEU A 676 -16.31 -5.60 18.15
C LEU A 676 -17.49 -6.52 17.74
N PRO A 677 -17.42 -7.28 16.63
CA PRO A 677 -18.48 -8.22 16.25
C PRO A 677 -18.58 -9.38 17.26
N ASN A 678 -19.50 -9.25 18.22
CA ASN A 678 -19.60 -10.09 19.41
C ASN A 678 -20.90 -10.93 19.51
N ALA A 679 -21.88 -10.64 18.65
CA ALA A 679 -23.16 -11.36 18.57
C ALA A 679 -22.97 -12.86 18.31
N ASP A 680 -23.97 -13.70 18.60
CA ASP A 680 -23.88 -15.16 18.39
C ASP A 680 -24.17 -15.55 16.93
N ALA A 681 -23.22 -15.23 16.06
CA ALA A 681 -23.29 -15.41 14.61
C ALA A 681 -21.93 -15.87 14.04
N PRO A 682 -21.86 -16.32 12.76
CA PRO A 682 -20.60 -16.50 12.05
C PRO A 682 -19.69 -15.27 12.17
N GLY A 683 -18.39 -15.48 12.31
CA GLY A 683 -17.41 -14.40 12.45
C GLY A 683 -17.38 -13.67 13.80
N LYS A 684 -18.11 -14.16 14.82
CA LYS A 684 -17.99 -13.71 16.22
C LYS A 684 -16.53 -13.69 16.70
N LEU A 685 -16.13 -12.57 17.30
CA LEU A 685 -14.79 -12.32 17.85
C LEU A 685 -14.82 -12.18 19.37
N LYS A 686 -13.68 -12.43 20.02
CA LYS A 686 -13.48 -12.19 21.46
C LYS A 686 -12.49 -11.04 21.67
N ALA A 687 -12.63 -10.32 22.78
CA ALA A 687 -11.63 -9.33 23.17
C ALA A 687 -10.33 -10.05 23.58
N ARG A 688 -9.19 -9.62 23.03
CA ARG A 688 -7.86 -10.23 23.23
C ARG A 688 -6.73 -9.18 23.28
N GLU A 689 -7.04 -7.98 23.76
CA GLU A 689 -6.14 -6.81 23.65
C GLU A 689 -4.97 -6.86 24.66
N GLU A 690 -3.91 -7.61 24.33
CA GLU A 690 -2.67 -7.65 25.12
C GLU A 690 -1.58 -6.71 24.55
N ARG A 691 -1.74 -5.39 24.73
CA ARG A 691 -0.79 -4.37 24.21
C ARG A 691 0.68 -4.63 24.58
N LYS A 692 0.93 -5.25 25.75
CA LYS A 692 2.27 -5.62 26.23
C LYS A 692 3.01 -6.63 25.34
N LEU A 693 2.34 -7.25 24.37
CA LEU A 693 2.96 -8.13 23.39
C LEU A 693 3.50 -7.39 22.15
N LEU A 694 3.09 -6.14 21.90
CA LEU A 694 3.66 -5.29 20.85
C LEU A 694 5.13 -4.99 21.13
N GLY A 695 5.98 -5.05 20.11
CA GLY A 695 7.43 -4.92 20.22
C GLY A 695 8.16 -6.20 20.68
N THR A 696 7.42 -7.27 21.02
CA THR A 696 8.00 -8.53 21.54
C THR A 696 7.97 -9.66 20.50
N ASP A 697 8.67 -10.76 20.77
CA ASP A 697 8.64 -11.99 19.96
C ASP A 697 7.22 -12.61 19.83
N LYS A 698 6.28 -12.19 20.69
CA LYS A 698 4.87 -12.60 20.66
C LYS A 698 3.95 -11.63 19.92
N GLU A 699 4.43 -10.51 19.38
CA GLU A 699 3.59 -9.52 18.68
C GLU A 699 2.68 -10.16 17.60
N LYS A 700 3.21 -11.15 16.87
CA LYS A 700 2.44 -11.87 15.85
C LYS A 700 1.18 -12.55 16.36
N THR A 701 1.05 -12.89 17.65
CA THR A 701 -0.17 -13.53 18.19
C THR A 701 -1.34 -12.56 18.33
N VAL A 702 -1.08 -11.25 18.40
CA VAL A 702 -2.13 -10.21 18.40
C VAL A 702 -2.38 -9.60 17.02
N LEU A 703 -1.40 -9.68 16.10
CA LEU A 703 -1.57 -9.25 14.70
C LEU A 703 -2.09 -10.35 13.74
N THR A 704 -2.00 -11.63 14.12
CA THR A 704 -2.64 -12.73 13.36
C THR A 704 -4.15 -12.74 13.62
N PRO A 705 -5.02 -12.95 12.62
CA PRO A 705 -6.46 -13.08 12.81
C PRO A 705 -6.87 -14.16 13.84
N GLN A 706 -7.97 -13.95 14.57
CA GLN A 706 -8.55 -14.96 15.48
C GLN A 706 -9.06 -16.20 14.75
N SER A 707 -9.55 -16.02 13.52
CA SER A 707 -10.19 -17.07 12.73
C SER A 707 -9.99 -16.79 11.24
N THR A 708 -10.07 -17.86 10.43
CA THR A 708 -9.87 -17.79 8.98
C THR A 708 -11.12 -17.36 8.21
N VAL A 709 -12.29 -17.25 8.85
CA VAL A 709 -13.57 -17.01 8.15
C VAL A 709 -13.61 -15.68 7.40
N TYR A 710 -13.00 -14.62 7.95
CA TYR A 710 -12.85 -13.35 7.24
C TYR A 710 -11.92 -13.48 6.02
N ASN A 711 -10.88 -14.32 6.09
CA ASN A 711 -9.99 -14.57 4.95
C ASN A 711 -10.67 -15.41 3.86
N MET A 712 -11.51 -16.39 4.23
CA MET A 712 -12.29 -17.20 3.30
C MET A 712 -13.34 -16.36 2.59
N LEU A 713 -14.11 -15.55 3.34
CA LEU A 713 -15.06 -14.60 2.76
C LEU A 713 -14.36 -13.60 1.81
N ALA A 714 -13.16 -13.13 2.16
CA ALA A 714 -12.40 -12.25 1.27
C ALA A 714 -11.96 -12.93 -0.03
N GLN A 715 -11.66 -14.24 0.00
CA GLN A 715 -11.37 -15.04 -1.20
C GLN A 715 -12.62 -15.23 -2.06
N GLU A 716 -13.78 -15.47 -1.45
CA GLU A 716 -15.08 -15.53 -2.16
C GLU A 716 -15.44 -14.17 -2.78
N CYS A 717 -15.18 -13.07 -2.07
CA CYS A 717 -15.33 -11.70 -2.58
C CYS A 717 -14.43 -11.43 -3.79
N VAL A 718 -13.14 -11.76 -3.76
CA VAL A 718 -12.26 -11.69 -4.95
C VAL A 718 -12.78 -12.61 -6.06
N GLY A 719 -13.18 -13.84 -5.69
CA GLY A 719 -13.84 -14.80 -6.57
C GLY A 719 -15.13 -14.30 -7.23
N ALA A 720 -15.76 -13.25 -6.70
CA ALA A 720 -16.95 -12.59 -7.25
C ALA A 720 -16.68 -11.19 -7.85
N GLY A 721 -15.46 -10.62 -7.69
CA GLY A 721 -15.17 -9.24 -8.08
C GLY A 721 -15.75 -8.18 -7.12
N VAL A 722 -15.91 -8.54 -5.85
CA VAL A 722 -16.41 -7.68 -4.76
C VAL A 722 -15.27 -7.17 -3.89
N SER A 723 -15.13 -5.85 -3.80
CA SER A 723 -14.15 -5.18 -2.93
C SER A 723 -14.78 -4.66 -1.65
N ILE A 724 -14.00 -4.49 -0.57
CA ILE A 724 -14.53 -4.08 0.74
C ILE A 724 -13.68 -2.95 1.33
N ASP A 725 -14.26 -1.77 1.51
CA ASP A 725 -13.66 -0.69 2.32
C ASP A 725 -14.35 -0.62 3.69
N LEU A 726 -13.54 -0.62 4.76
CA LEU A 726 -14.02 -0.56 6.14
C LEU A 726 -13.85 0.85 6.71
N PHE A 727 -14.95 1.45 7.14
CA PHE A 727 -15.01 2.70 7.89
C PHE A 727 -15.30 2.35 9.36
N VAL A 728 -14.29 2.52 10.21
CA VAL A 728 -14.25 2.01 11.59
C VAL A 728 -14.36 3.16 12.59
N PHE A 729 -15.40 3.12 13.42
CA PHE A 729 -15.77 4.19 14.38
C PHE A 729 -15.57 3.74 15.82
N ASN A 730 -14.35 3.28 16.14
CA ASN A 730 -14.11 2.50 17.34
C ASN A 730 -13.95 3.38 18.60
N ASN A 731 -14.77 3.09 19.62
CA ASN A 731 -14.64 3.68 20.97
C ASN A 731 -13.94 2.73 21.96
N ALA A 732 -13.64 1.51 21.53
CA ALA A 732 -12.97 0.45 22.26
C ALA A 732 -12.18 -0.45 21.27
N TYR A 733 -11.59 -1.53 21.76
CA TYR A 733 -10.93 -2.54 20.92
C TYR A 733 -11.90 -3.21 19.95
N ILE A 734 -11.50 -3.36 18.68
CA ILE A 734 -12.33 -3.91 17.59
C ILE A 734 -11.70 -5.11 16.85
N ASP A 735 -10.46 -5.47 17.20
CA ASP A 735 -9.67 -6.52 16.54
C ASP A 735 -9.49 -6.33 15.02
N LEU A 736 -8.97 -5.16 14.66
CA LEU A 736 -8.68 -4.78 13.29
C LEU A 736 -7.65 -5.70 12.61
N ALA A 737 -6.83 -6.42 13.39
CA ALA A 737 -5.99 -7.51 12.92
C ALA A 737 -6.79 -8.64 12.25
N THR A 738 -8.00 -8.93 12.72
CA THR A 738 -8.91 -9.91 12.11
C THR A 738 -9.79 -9.27 11.05
N ILE A 739 -10.60 -8.25 11.39
CA ILE A 739 -11.61 -7.73 10.46
C ILE A 739 -10.98 -7.01 9.25
N GLY A 740 -9.81 -6.38 9.42
CA GLY A 740 -9.10 -5.67 8.36
C GLY A 740 -8.58 -6.54 7.21
N GLN A 741 -8.55 -7.87 7.37
CA GLN A 741 -8.11 -8.77 6.29
C GLN A 741 -9.05 -8.73 5.08
N VAL A 742 -10.34 -8.44 5.24
CA VAL A 742 -11.27 -8.36 4.10
C VAL A 742 -10.92 -7.19 3.18
N ALA A 743 -10.53 -6.05 3.76
CA ALA A 743 -10.02 -4.91 2.98
C ALA A 743 -8.67 -5.23 2.33
N ARG A 744 -7.72 -5.80 3.10
CA ARG A 744 -6.40 -6.18 2.59
C ARG A 744 -6.47 -7.13 1.38
N LEU A 745 -7.24 -8.20 1.49
CA LEU A 745 -7.25 -9.27 0.48
C LEU A 745 -8.10 -8.91 -0.75
N THR A 746 -9.17 -8.12 -0.59
CA THR A 746 -10.01 -7.69 -1.73
C THR A 746 -9.46 -6.47 -2.49
N GLY A 747 -8.35 -5.88 -2.05
CA GLY A 747 -7.80 -4.65 -2.64
C GLY A 747 -8.41 -3.36 -2.11
N GLY A 748 -9.25 -3.44 -1.08
CA GLY A 748 -9.88 -2.30 -0.41
C GLY A 748 -8.98 -1.60 0.61
N GLU A 749 -9.59 -0.72 1.41
CA GLU A 749 -8.93 0.11 2.43
C GLU A 749 -9.63 0.11 3.79
N VAL A 750 -8.88 0.51 4.82
CA VAL A 750 -9.41 0.82 6.15
C VAL A 750 -9.30 2.33 6.43
N TYR A 751 -10.38 2.91 6.93
CA TYR A 751 -10.47 4.26 7.49
C TYR A 751 -10.83 4.15 8.97
N LYS A 752 -10.12 4.84 9.86
CA LYS A 752 -10.28 4.73 11.32
C LYS A 752 -10.56 6.10 11.95
N TYR A 753 -11.63 6.16 12.73
CA TYR A 753 -12.11 7.34 13.46
C TYR A 753 -12.38 6.94 14.91
N THR A 754 -11.35 7.06 15.75
CA THR A 754 -11.44 6.68 17.17
C THR A 754 -12.06 7.81 17.99
N TYR A 755 -13.04 7.49 18.83
CA TYR A 755 -13.87 8.48 19.56
C TYR A 755 -14.66 9.44 18.66
N PHE A 756 -15.11 8.95 17.50
CA PHE A 756 -15.88 9.73 16.52
C PHE A 756 -17.15 10.36 17.13
N GLN A 757 -17.35 11.65 16.85
CA GLN A 757 -18.62 12.36 17.02
C GLN A 757 -18.94 13.13 15.73
N ALA A 758 -20.20 13.14 15.30
CA ALA A 758 -20.61 13.73 14.02
C ALA A 758 -20.44 15.25 13.93
N ASP A 759 -20.43 15.96 15.06
CA ASP A 759 -20.18 17.40 15.16
C ASP A 759 -18.69 17.78 15.07
N ILE A 760 -17.80 16.89 15.55
CA ILE A 760 -16.33 17.13 15.62
C ILE A 760 -15.58 16.55 14.41
N ASP A 761 -15.90 15.32 14.00
CA ASP A 761 -15.22 14.58 12.93
C ASP A 761 -16.09 14.38 11.67
N GLY A 762 -17.34 14.84 11.67
CA GLY A 762 -18.29 14.56 10.57
C GLY A 762 -17.84 15.08 9.21
N GLN A 763 -17.37 16.33 9.13
CA GLN A 763 -16.84 16.89 7.88
C GLN A 763 -15.64 16.10 7.35
N ARG A 764 -14.80 15.56 8.24
CA ARG A 764 -13.64 14.74 7.90
C ARG A 764 -14.08 13.43 7.25
N LEU A 765 -15.01 12.71 7.88
CA LEU A 765 -15.61 11.47 7.33
C LEU A 765 -16.23 11.70 5.95
N VAL A 766 -17.07 12.74 5.82
CA VAL A 766 -17.78 13.02 4.56
C VAL A 766 -16.76 13.37 3.46
N SER A 767 -15.71 14.13 3.78
CA SER A 767 -14.60 14.43 2.87
C SER A 767 -13.83 13.17 2.44
N ASP A 768 -13.52 12.27 3.37
CA ASP A 768 -12.84 11.01 3.10
C ASP A 768 -13.70 10.07 2.23
N LEU A 769 -15.01 9.99 2.48
CA LEU A 769 -15.93 9.16 1.73
C LEU A 769 -16.18 9.69 0.30
N MET A 770 -16.34 11.01 0.13
CA MET A 770 -16.42 11.62 -1.21
C MET A 770 -15.14 11.40 -2.02
N LYS A 771 -13.95 11.61 -1.42
CA LYS A 771 -12.64 11.31 -2.05
C LYS A 771 -12.49 9.83 -2.43
N ASN A 772 -13.06 8.91 -1.64
CA ASN A 772 -13.01 7.47 -1.87
C ASN A 772 -13.89 7.03 -3.06
N ILE A 773 -15.07 7.62 -3.21
CA ILE A 773 -16.03 7.28 -4.27
C ILE A 773 -15.64 7.92 -5.62
N SER A 774 -15.22 9.19 -5.60
CA SER A 774 -14.93 9.99 -6.81
C SER A 774 -13.58 9.72 -7.49
N ARG A 775 -12.74 8.85 -6.92
CA ARG A 775 -11.41 8.54 -7.49
C ARG A 775 -11.51 7.55 -8.66
N PRO A 776 -10.60 7.64 -9.66
CA PRO A 776 -10.46 6.62 -10.70
C PRO A 776 -10.26 5.22 -10.09
N ILE A 777 -11.15 4.28 -10.43
CA ILE A 777 -11.22 2.95 -9.85
C ILE A 777 -11.58 1.90 -10.92
N ALA A 778 -11.03 0.71 -10.77
CA ALA A 778 -11.22 -0.47 -11.61
C ALA A 778 -11.65 -1.67 -10.76
N PHE A 779 -12.46 -2.56 -11.34
CA PHE A 779 -13.07 -3.72 -10.67
C PHE A 779 -12.63 -5.03 -11.30
N ASP A 780 -12.73 -6.13 -10.55
CA ASP A 780 -12.45 -7.50 -11.03
C ASP A 780 -11.09 -7.60 -11.76
N ALA A 781 -10.06 -7.04 -11.14
CA ALA A 781 -8.79 -6.80 -11.77
C ALA A 781 -7.80 -7.95 -11.55
N VAL A 782 -7.07 -8.34 -12.59
CA VAL A 782 -6.00 -9.33 -12.53
C VAL A 782 -4.73 -8.72 -13.11
N MET A 783 -3.71 -8.56 -12.27
CA MET A 783 -2.43 -7.96 -12.63
C MET A 783 -1.34 -9.02 -12.78
N ARG A 784 -0.60 -8.96 -13.89
CA ARG A 784 0.52 -9.85 -14.17
C ARG A 784 1.72 -9.09 -14.69
N VAL A 785 2.85 -9.19 -13.99
CA VAL A 785 4.15 -8.67 -14.44
C VAL A 785 4.81 -9.72 -15.33
N ARG A 786 5.30 -9.29 -16.49
CA ARG A 786 6.12 -10.08 -17.42
C ARG A 786 7.50 -9.42 -17.55
N THR A 787 8.51 -10.23 -17.79
CA THR A 787 9.91 -9.82 -17.88
C THR A 787 10.58 -10.42 -19.11
N SER A 788 11.71 -9.84 -19.52
CA SER A 788 12.62 -10.45 -20.49
C SER A 788 13.32 -11.69 -19.91
N THR A 789 13.89 -12.53 -20.78
CA THR A 789 14.72 -13.69 -20.41
C THR A 789 15.79 -13.30 -19.36
N GLY A 790 16.04 -14.19 -18.41
CA GLY A 790 17.08 -14.05 -17.38
C GLY A 790 16.63 -13.43 -16.07
N ILE A 791 15.42 -12.86 -15.99
CA ILE A 791 14.81 -12.39 -14.72
C ILE A 791 13.32 -12.78 -14.62
N ARG A 792 12.81 -12.90 -13.40
CA ARG A 792 11.37 -13.02 -13.11
C ARG A 792 10.95 -12.23 -11.86
N PRO A 793 9.70 -11.76 -11.77
CA PRO A 793 9.11 -11.40 -10.48
C PRO A 793 8.98 -12.66 -9.60
N THR A 794 9.22 -12.53 -8.29
CA THR A 794 9.14 -13.67 -7.35
C THR A 794 8.30 -13.41 -6.11
N ASP A 795 8.30 -12.16 -5.60
CA ASP A 795 7.64 -11.81 -4.34
C ASP A 795 6.84 -10.53 -4.55
N PHE A 796 5.64 -10.47 -3.95
CA PHE A 796 4.65 -9.42 -4.19
C PHE A 796 4.12 -8.91 -2.85
N PHE A 797 3.99 -7.59 -2.68
CA PHE A 797 3.59 -6.96 -1.42
C PHE A 797 2.57 -5.83 -1.67
N GLY A 798 1.37 -5.93 -1.10
CA GLY A 798 0.30 -4.95 -1.27
C GLY A 798 -1.04 -5.41 -0.70
N HIS A 799 -2.13 -4.79 -1.18
CA HIS A 799 -3.51 -5.22 -0.94
C HIS A 799 -4.04 -5.94 -2.20
N PHE A 800 -4.09 -7.27 -2.14
CA PHE A 800 -4.58 -8.18 -3.18
C PHE A 800 -4.69 -9.61 -2.61
N PHE A 801 -5.25 -10.53 -3.41
CA PHE A 801 -5.16 -11.97 -3.23
C PHE A 801 -4.29 -12.60 -4.34
N MET A 802 -3.80 -13.82 -4.12
CA MET A 802 -3.05 -14.60 -5.09
C MET A 802 -3.37 -16.09 -4.91
N SER A 803 -4.13 -16.68 -5.84
CA SER A 803 -4.32 -18.15 -5.90
C SER A 803 -3.06 -18.91 -6.34
N ASN A 804 -2.11 -18.20 -6.95
CA ASN A 804 -0.93 -18.74 -7.61
C ASN A 804 0.24 -17.72 -7.55
N THR A 805 1.44 -18.11 -7.96
CA THR A 805 2.67 -17.29 -7.79
C THR A 805 2.94 -16.26 -8.91
N LYS A 806 1.95 -15.90 -9.75
CA LYS A 806 2.17 -15.11 -10.98
C LYS A 806 1.14 -14.02 -11.23
N ASP A 807 -0.12 -14.26 -10.86
CA ASP A 807 -1.24 -13.37 -11.11
C ASP A 807 -1.78 -12.83 -9.78
N MET A 808 -1.82 -11.49 -9.64
CA MET A 808 -2.40 -10.80 -8.49
C MET A 808 -3.87 -10.51 -8.78
N GLU A 809 -4.76 -11.04 -7.95
CA GLU A 809 -6.21 -10.92 -8.07
C GLU A 809 -6.70 -9.81 -7.13
N ILE A 810 -7.37 -8.79 -7.66
CA ILE A 810 -7.67 -7.55 -6.95
C ILE A 810 -9.12 -7.15 -7.26
N ALA A 811 -10.02 -7.28 -6.30
CA ALA A 811 -11.45 -7.07 -6.56
C ALA A 811 -11.78 -5.60 -6.89
N SER A 812 -11.05 -4.65 -6.31
CA SER A 812 -10.91 -3.30 -6.89
C SER A 812 -9.51 -2.72 -6.69
N ILE A 813 -9.05 -1.92 -7.66
CA ILE A 813 -7.83 -1.11 -7.55
C ILE A 813 -8.11 0.32 -8.02
N ASP A 814 -7.52 1.31 -7.35
CA ASP A 814 -7.73 2.74 -7.63
C ASP A 814 -6.40 3.51 -7.67
N CYS A 815 -6.48 4.80 -8.00
CA CYS A 815 -5.33 5.66 -8.23
C CYS A 815 -4.41 5.91 -7.03
N ASP A 816 -4.88 5.65 -5.80
CA ASP A 816 -4.14 5.95 -4.58
C ASP A 816 -3.49 4.69 -3.96
N LYS A 817 -3.47 3.57 -4.70
CA LYS A 817 -2.92 2.27 -4.27
C LYS A 817 -1.73 1.85 -5.13
N ALA A 818 -0.74 1.21 -4.50
CA ALA A 818 0.41 0.62 -5.19
C ALA A 818 0.78 -0.77 -4.65
N VAL A 819 1.26 -1.64 -5.52
CA VAL A 819 1.95 -2.88 -5.12
C VAL A 819 3.46 -2.72 -5.27
N ALA A 820 4.21 -3.46 -4.46
CA ALA A 820 5.65 -3.64 -4.61
C ALA A 820 5.97 -5.07 -5.07
N VAL A 821 6.93 -5.23 -5.97
CA VAL A 821 7.33 -6.53 -6.55
C VAL A 821 8.84 -6.69 -6.46
N GLU A 822 9.35 -7.78 -5.90
CA GLU A 822 10.78 -8.15 -5.98
C GLU A 822 11.03 -8.96 -7.26
N ILE A 823 12.08 -8.58 -8.01
CA ILE A 823 12.53 -9.28 -9.21
C ILE A 823 13.88 -9.93 -8.92
N LYS A 824 14.05 -11.17 -9.39
CA LYS A 824 15.27 -11.97 -9.20
C LYS A 824 15.76 -12.53 -10.53
N HIS A 825 17.07 -12.68 -10.66
CA HIS A 825 17.71 -13.35 -11.79
C HIS A 825 17.41 -14.85 -11.79
N ASP A 826 17.00 -15.34 -12.95
CA ASP A 826 16.92 -16.77 -13.29
C ASP A 826 18.12 -17.23 -14.13
N ASP A 827 18.77 -16.32 -14.87
CA ASP A 827 19.94 -16.58 -15.72
C ASP A 827 20.79 -15.30 -15.86
N LYS A 828 21.91 -15.36 -16.58
CA LYS A 828 22.67 -14.18 -16.99
C LYS A 828 21.87 -13.35 -18.01
N LEU A 829 21.88 -12.03 -17.85
CA LEU A 829 21.36 -11.09 -18.85
C LEU A 829 22.39 -10.94 -19.98
N THR A 830 21.94 -11.21 -21.22
CA THR A 830 22.75 -11.16 -22.44
C THR A 830 22.29 -10.09 -23.43
N ASP A 831 21.03 -9.67 -23.34
CA ASP A 831 20.49 -8.48 -24.01
C ASP A 831 20.92 -7.20 -23.30
N GLU A 832 21.14 -6.11 -24.04
CA GLU A 832 21.44 -4.77 -23.46
C GLU A 832 20.27 -4.17 -22.66
N LEU A 833 19.04 -4.63 -22.95
CA LEU A 833 17.80 -4.12 -22.38
C LEU A 833 17.08 -5.19 -21.54
N VAL A 834 16.70 -4.80 -20.34
CA VAL A 834 15.77 -5.53 -19.48
C VAL A 834 14.37 -4.99 -19.72
N LEU A 835 13.48 -5.83 -20.28
CA LEU A 835 12.12 -5.41 -20.61
C LEU A 835 11.14 -5.90 -19.53
N ILE A 836 10.31 -4.98 -19.05
CA ILE A 836 9.20 -5.23 -18.13
C ILE A 836 7.89 -4.86 -18.83
N GLN A 837 6.88 -5.70 -18.68
CA GLN A 837 5.50 -5.39 -19.08
C GLN A 837 4.55 -5.77 -17.96
N VAL A 838 4.00 -4.77 -17.28
CA VAL A 838 2.84 -4.95 -16.41
C VAL A 838 1.61 -4.97 -17.31
N ALA A 839 0.73 -5.97 -17.12
CA ALA A 839 -0.58 -5.96 -17.74
C ALA A 839 -1.65 -6.17 -16.67
N LEU A 840 -2.65 -5.29 -16.68
CA LEU A 840 -3.78 -5.28 -15.75
C LEU A 840 -5.07 -5.45 -16.56
N LEU A 841 -5.65 -6.65 -16.49
CA LEU A 841 -6.99 -6.92 -17.04
C LEU A 841 -8.02 -6.48 -16.00
N TYR A 842 -9.03 -5.70 -16.37
CA TYR A 842 -10.00 -5.14 -15.42
C TYR A 842 -11.37 -4.83 -16.06
N THR A 843 -12.36 -4.54 -15.22
CA THR A 843 -13.69 -4.00 -15.60
C THR A 843 -13.78 -2.54 -15.16
N SER A 844 -14.06 -1.65 -16.11
CA SER A 844 -14.26 -0.21 -15.87
C SER A 844 -15.61 0.09 -15.20
N CYS A 845 -15.79 1.30 -14.67
CA CYS A 845 -17.05 1.73 -14.06
C CYS A 845 -18.24 1.83 -15.03
N SER A 846 -18.02 1.78 -16.35
CA SER A 846 -19.09 1.61 -17.35
C SER A 846 -19.50 0.15 -17.60
N GLY A 847 -18.72 -0.82 -17.13
CA GLY A 847 -18.88 -2.25 -17.46
C GLY A 847 -18.07 -2.71 -18.67
N GLN A 848 -17.22 -1.88 -19.27
CA GLN A 848 -16.30 -2.36 -20.33
C GLN A 848 -15.12 -3.15 -19.73
N ARG A 849 -14.86 -4.36 -20.24
CA ARG A 849 -13.63 -5.11 -19.93
C ARG A 849 -12.46 -4.49 -20.72
N ARG A 850 -11.41 -4.08 -20.02
CA ARG A 850 -10.21 -3.44 -20.58
C ARG A 850 -8.94 -4.08 -20.06
N LEU A 851 -7.84 -3.84 -20.76
CA LEU A 851 -6.51 -4.34 -20.44
C LEU A 851 -5.51 -3.18 -20.51
N ARG A 852 -5.13 -2.63 -19.36
CA ARG A 852 -4.05 -1.62 -19.29
C ARG A 852 -2.69 -2.31 -19.40
N VAL A 853 -1.82 -1.81 -20.27
CA VAL A 853 -0.47 -2.31 -20.49
C VAL A 853 0.53 -1.19 -20.20
N LEU A 854 1.55 -1.50 -19.40
CA LEU A 854 2.61 -0.58 -18.98
C LEU A 854 3.96 -1.25 -19.27
N ASN A 855 4.69 -0.71 -20.25
CA ASN A 855 5.98 -1.23 -20.70
C ASN A 855 7.12 -0.38 -20.16
N LEU A 856 8.21 -0.99 -19.71
CA LEU A 856 9.39 -0.30 -19.18
C LEU A 856 10.66 -1.04 -19.59
N ALA A 857 11.55 -0.37 -20.33
CA ALA A 857 12.87 -0.84 -20.69
C ALA A 857 13.94 -0.20 -19.79
N LEU A 858 14.69 -1.06 -19.10
CA LEU A 858 15.84 -0.70 -18.27
C LEU A 858 17.13 -1.17 -18.98
N LYS A 859 18.29 -0.62 -18.63
CA LYS A 859 19.58 -1.05 -19.20
C LYS A 859 20.17 -2.22 -18.42
N THR A 860 21.16 -2.90 -18.98
CA THR A 860 22.07 -3.77 -18.20
C THR A 860 23.42 -3.11 -17.94
N CYS A 861 23.99 -3.33 -16.76
CA CYS A 861 25.38 -2.96 -16.44
C CYS A 861 26.24 -4.17 -16.06
N SER A 862 27.55 -4.06 -16.33
CA SER A 862 28.58 -4.95 -15.81
C SER A 862 29.31 -4.41 -14.58
N GLU A 863 29.04 -3.16 -14.18
CA GLU A 863 29.72 -2.45 -13.09
C GLU A 863 28.76 -1.92 -12.03
N LEU A 864 29.18 -2.01 -10.76
CA LEU A 864 28.41 -1.51 -9.61
C LEU A 864 28.25 0.03 -9.62
N LEU A 865 29.23 0.77 -10.15
CA LEU A 865 29.19 2.23 -10.19
C LEU A 865 28.04 2.75 -11.06
N GLU A 866 27.69 2.04 -12.14
CA GLU A 866 26.55 2.38 -12.99
C GLU A 866 25.22 2.13 -12.27
N LEU A 867 25.07 0.97 -11.60
CA LEU A 867 23.91 0.66 -10.75
C LEU A 867 23.70 1.76 -9.69
N PHE A 868 24.76 2.14 -8.97
CA PHE A 868 24.65 3.11 -7.87
C PHE A 868 24.37 4.56 -8.34
N ARG A 869 24.66 4.88 -9.60
CA ARG A 869 24.23 6.13 -10.25
C ARG A 869 22.76 6.09 -10.69
N CYS A 870 22.23 4.91 -10.97
CA CYS A 870 20.89 4.71 -11.51
C CYS A 870 19.86 4.23 -10.46
N CYS A 871 20.15 4.41 -9.17
CA CYS A 871 19.28 4.01 -8.05
C CYS A 871 18.16 5.02 -7.76
N ASP A 872 16.97 4.51 -7.43
CA ASP A 872 15.81 5.28 -6.94
C ASP A 872 15.55 4.94 -5.46
N ILE A 873 15.82 5.91 -4.59
CA ILE A 873 15.73 5.77 -3.14
C ILE A 873 14.29 5.63 -2.66
N ASP A 874 13.35 6.41 -3.21
CA ASP A 874 11.95 6.42 -2.79
C ASP A 874 11.33 5.03 -2.99
N SER A 875 11.54 4.44 -4.17
CA SER A 875 11.08 3.09 -4.52
C SER A 875 11.73 2.02 -3.66
N THR A 876 13.02 2.18 -3.32
CA THR A 876 13.75 1.28 -2.43
C THR A 876 13.20 1.34 -1.00
N LEU A 877 12.87 2.54 -0.51
CA LEU A 877 12.32 2.76 0.83
C LEU A 877 10.93 2.14 0.98
N LEU A 878 10.00 2.39 0.05
CA LEU A 878 8.66 1.80 0.10
C LEU A 878 8.72 0.28 -0.07
N PHE A 879 9.67 -0.24 -0.85
CA PHE A 879 9.92 -1.67 -0.93
C PHE A 879 10.41 -2.26 0.41
N PHE A 880 11.38 -1.63 1.09
CA PHE A 880 11.82 -2.05 2.43
C PHE A 880 10.67 -1.98 3.45
N ALA A 881 9.80 -0.99 3.36
CA ALA A 881 8.60 -0.90 4.19
C ALA A 881 7.66 -2.10 3.96
N LYS A 882 7.17 -2.32 2.73
CA LYS A 882 6.18 -3.38 2.46
C LYS A 882 6.75 -4.80 2.66
N GLN A 883 8.03 -5.04 2.31
CA GLN A 883 8.70 -6.31 2.63
C GLN A 883 8.89 -6.49 4.15
N GLY A 884 9.29 -5.43 4.86
CA GLY A 884 9.53 -5.46 6.30
C GLY A 884 8.26 -5.77 7.09
N LEU A 885 7.16 -5.07 6.79
CA LEU A 885 5.86 -5.29 7.46
C LEU A 885 5.27 -6.67 7.17
N THR A 886 5.47 -7.20 5.97
CA THR A 886 5.08 -8.59 5.66
C THR A 886 5.85 -9.57 6.54
N LYS A 887 7.16 -9.35 6.74
CA LYS A 887 8.02 -10.19 7.59
C LYS A 887 7.72 -10.10 9.10
N LEU A 888 6.98 -9.09 9.59
CA LEU A 888 6.55 -9.03 11.00
C LEU A 888 5.58 -10.14 11.40
N MET A 889 4.92 -10.79 10.42
CA MET A 889 4.07 -11.96 10.70
C MET A 889 4.89 -13.21 11.05
N ASP A 890 6.07 -13.35 10.45
CA ASP A 890 6.93 -14.53 10.57
C ASP A 890 8.07 -14.35 11.58
N SER A 891 8.61 -13.13 11.66
CA SER A 891 9.84 -12.75 12.40
C SER A 891 9.57 -11.67 13.45
N THR A 892 10.45 -11.59 14.46
CA THR A 892 10.29 -10.63 15.57
C THR A 892 10.61 -9.20 15.11
N PRO A 893 10.00 -8.15 15.72
CA PRO A 893 10.23 -6.77 15.30
C PRO A 893 11.70 -6.35 15.32
N ALA A 894 12.45 -6.80 16.33
CA ALA A 894 13.89 -6.57 16.44
C ALA A 894 14.68 -7.22 15.28
N ALA A 895 14.35 -8.46 14.90
CA ALA A 895 14.97 -9.14 13.76
C ALA A 895 14.66 -8.45 12.42
N VAL A 896 13.42 -8.01 12.22
CA VAL A 896 13.03 -7.27 11.00
C VAL A 896 13.75 -5.93 10.90
N LYS A 897 13.80 -5.15 12.01
CA LYS A 897 14.56 -3.90 12.08
C LYS A 897 16.04 -4.11 11.79
N ALA A 898 16.66 -5.11 12.43
CA ALA A 898 18.08 -5.44 12.22
C ALA A 898 18.37 -5.86 10.76
N ALA A 899 17.47 -6.60 10.11
CA ALA A 899 17.62 -6.98 8.71
C ALA A 899 17.60 -5.77 7.74
N ILE A 900 16.76 -4.76 8.01
CA ILE A 900 16.70 -3.51 7.22
C ILE A 900 18.00 -2.69 7.41
N VAL A 901 18.48 -2.55 8.65
CA VAL A 901 19.77 -1.90 8.95
C VAL A 901 20.91 -2.64 8.24
N GLN A 902 21.00 -3.97 8.40
CA GLN A 902 22.09 -4.77 7.85
C GLN A 902 22.13 -4.73 6.31
N ARG A 903 20.97 -4.79 5.63
CA ARG A 903 20.91 -4.65 4.16
C ARG A 903 21.37 -3.26 3.71
N SER A 904 21.07 -2.22 4.48
CA SER A 904 21.49 -0.83 4.22
C SER A 904 23.00 -0.64 4.47
N VAL A 905 23.56 -1.29 5.50
CA VAL A 905 25.01 -1.34 5.75
C VAL A 905 25.73 -2.05 4.61
N GLN A 906 25.24 -3.21 4.16
CA GLN A 906 25.81 -3.98 3.04
C GLN A 906 25.85 -3.15 1.74
N LEU A 907 24.76 -2.45 1.43
CA LEU A 907 24.64 -1.57 0.27
C LEU A 907 25.71 -0.47 0.27
N LEU A 908 25.84 0.25 1.40
CA LEU A 908 26.79 1.37 1.52
C LEU A 908 28.25 0.89 1.65
N ALA A 909 28.50 -0.23 2.30
CA ALA A 909 29.83 -0.87 2.35
C ALA A 909 30.25 -1.35 0.95
N CYS A 910 29.34 -1.91 0.16
CA CYS A 910 29.60 -2.28 -1.22
C CYS A 910 30.00 -1.07 -2.08
N TYR A 911 29.24 0.03 -2.03
CA TYR A 911 29.61 1.27 -2.71
C TYR A 911 30.99 1.79 -2.26
N ARG A 912 31.27 1.80 -0.94
CA ARG A 912 32.57 2.24 -0.43
C ARG A 912 33.73 1.32 -0.85
N LYS A 913 33.49 0.03 -1.03
CA LYS A 913 34.54 -0.94 -1.40
C LYS A 913 34.88 -0.91 -2.89
N TYR A 914 33.89 -0.71 -3.76
CA TYR A 914 34.03 -0.95 -5.21
C TYR A 914 33.83 0.29 -6.09
N CYS A 915 33.26 1.39 -5.57
CA CYS A 915 32.87 2.56 -6.36
C CYS A 915 33.47 3.88 -5.87
N ALA A 916 33.72 4.02 -4.57
CA ALA A 916 34.31 5.22 -4.00
C ALA A 916 35.81 5.35 -4.28
N SER A 917 36.29 6.58 -4.52
CA SER A 917 37.71 6.87 -4.62
C SER A 917 38.45 6.68 -3.28
N ALA A 918 39.77 6.50 -3.37
CA ALA A 918 40.64 6.30 -2.20
C ALA A 918 40.56 7.52 -1.26
N THR A 919 39.77 7.37 -0.20
CA THR A 919 39.38 8.39 0.77
C THR A 919 39.62 7.86 2.18
N SER A 920 39.82 8.76 3.15
CA SER A 920 40.21 8.33 4.51
C SER A 920 39.15 7.45 5.17
N ALA A 921 39.57 6.44 5.93
CA ALA A 921 38.66 5.52 6.61
C ALA A 921 37.80 6.20 7.71
N GLY A 922 38.07 7.46 8.04
CA GLY A 922 37.27 8.28 8.94
C GLY A 922 36.11 9.02 8.26
N GLN A 923 36.09 9.11 6.93
CA GLN A 923 34.99 9.72 6.17
C GLN A 923 33.92 8.67 5.85
N LEU A 924 32.65 9.02 6.00
CA LEU A 924 31.53 8.30 5.37
C LEU A 924 31.36 8.82 3.93
N ILE A 925 31.18 7.92 2.97
CA ILE A 925 31.01 8.25 1.54
C ILE A 925 29.76 7.51 1.06
N LEU A 926 28.80 8.24 0.47
CA LEU A 926 27.50 7.75 0.03
C LEU A 926 27.35 7.90 -1.49
N PRO A 927 26.57 7.05 -2.18
CA PRO A 927 26.19 7.29 -3.58
C PRO A 927 25.12 8.38 -3.65
N GLU A 928 25.19 9.24 -4.66
CA GLU A 928 24.32 10.41 -4.81
C GLU A 928 22.82 10.04 -4.78
N GLY A 929 22.40 9.06 -5.59
CA GLY A 929 21.01 8.55 -5.63
C GLY A 929 20.54 7.84 -4.37
N MET A 930 21.40 7.68 -3.36
CA MET A 930 21.08 7.07 -2.05
C MET A 930 21.60 7.92 -0.87
N LYS A 931 21.92 9.22 -1.08
CA LYS A 931 22.53 10.06 -0.03
C LYS A 931 21.64 10.28 1.21
N LEU A 932 20.32 10.15 1.06
CA LEU A 932 19.36 10.18 2.17
C LEU A 932 19.03 8.79 2.75
N LEU A 933 19.61 7.68 2.25
CA LEU A 933 19.25 6.33 2.69
C LEU A 933 19.40 6.13 4.21
N PRO A 934 20.48 6.59 4.89
CA PRO A 934 20.57 6.48 6.34
C PRO A 934 19.48 7.28 7.08
N LEU A 935 19.06 8.43 6.54
CA LEU A 935 17.98 9.23 7.13
C LEU A 935 16.65 8.47 7.01
N TYR A 936 16.26 8.12 5.78
CA TYR A 936 14.98 7.47 5.50
C TYR A 936 14.86 6.09 6.15
N VAL A 937 15.95 5.34 6.27
CA VAL A 937 15.97 4.09 7.06
C VAL A 937 15.74 4.38 8.55
N ASN A 938 16.35 5.42 9.14
CA ASN A 938 16.05 5.79 10.53
C ASN A 938 14.57 6.18 10.70
N CYS A 939 14.02 6.98 9.79
CA CYS A 939 12.60 7.34 9.76
C CYS A 939 11.67 6.11 9.68
N LEU A 940 11.99 5.15 8.80
CA LEU A 940 11.24 3.90 8.64
C LEU A 940 11.28 3.05 9.92
N LEU A 941 12.44 2.96 10.58
CA LEU A 941 12.62 2.19 11.81
C LEU A 941 11.89 2.80 13.02
N LYS A 942 11.69 4.12 13.04
CA LYS A 942 10.93 4.88 14.06
C LYS A 942 9.42 4.88 13.85
N ASN A 943 8.96 4.71 12.62
CA ASN A 943 7.54 4.79 12.28
C ASN A 943 6.71 3.75 13.06
N ASP A 944 5.46 4.08 13.41
CA ASP A 944 4.54 3.22 14.15
C ASP A 944 4.29 1.83 13.52
N ALA A 945 4.53 1.66 12.22
CA ALA A 945 4.48 0.35 11.57
C ALA A 945 5.62 -0.58 12.03
N PHE A 946 6.74 -0.04 12.54
CA PHE A 946 7.92 -0.78 13.01
C PHE A 946 8.21 -0.60 14.51
N SER A 947 8.17 0.61 15.07
CA SER A 947 8.55 0.88 16.48
C SER A 947 7.50 0.57 17.55
N GLY A 948 6.22 0.41 17.17
CA GLY A 948 5.10 0.21 18.09
C GLY A 948 5.34 -0.78 19.24
N GLY A 949 5.00 -0.33 20.45
CA GLY A 949 5.08 -1.08 21.69
C GLY A 949 3.82 -0.87 22.55
N ALA A 950 3.92 -1.11 23.86
CA ALA A 950 2.77 -1.17 24.77
C ALA A 950 1.94 0.13 24.90
N ASP A 951 2.48 1.28 24.51
CA ASP A 951 1.78 2.58 24.52
C ASP A 951 0.72 2.70 23.41
N MET A 952 0.83 1.90 22.33
CA MET A 952 -0.10 1.90 21.20
C MET A 952 -1.14 0.77 21.31
N SER A 953 -2.34 0.96 20.77
CA SER A 953 -3.34 -0.12 20.67
C SER A 953 -3.01 -1.11 19.55
N ILE A 954 -3.50 -2.35 19.68
CA ILE A 954 -3.35 -3.37 18.63
C ILE A 954 -4.10 -2.96 17.35
N ASP A 955 -5.19 -2.19 17.47
CA ASP A 955 -5.95 -1.68 16.33
C ASP A 955 -5.21 -0.54 15.61
N ASP A 956 -4.47 0.31 16.33
CA ASP A 956 -3.63 1.35 15.73
C ASP A 956 -2.42 0.73 15.00
N ARG A 957 -1.73 -0.23 15.62
CA ARG A 957 -0.66 -1.01 14.97
C ARG A 957 -1.16 -1.67 13.68
N SER A 958 -2.33 -2.31 13.73
CA SER A 958 -2.96 -2.95 12.56
C SER A 958 -3.33 -1.94 11.48
N TYR A 959 -3.98 -0.83 11.85
CA TYR A 959 -4.37 0.25 10.93
C TYR A 959 -3.16 0.83 10.18
N VAL A 960 -2.09 1.14 10.91
CA VAL A 960 -0.84 1.68 10.34
C VAL A 960 -0.19 0.66 9.38
N ILE A 961 -0.17 -0.63 9.72
CA ILE A 961 0.33 -1.68 8.83
C ILE A 961 -0.48 -1.72 7.52
N TYR A 962 -1.82 -1.73 7.56
CA TYR A 962 -2.65 -1.69 6.35
C TYR A 962 -2.45 -0.39 5.55
N TYR A 963 -2.26 0.75 6.22
CA TYR A 963 -2.00 2.04 5.55
C TYR A 963 -0.69 2.02 4.74
N VAL A 964 0.39 1.46 5.30
CA VAL A 964 1.69 1.33 4.61
C VAL A 964 1.69 0.20 3.57
N MET A 965 0.95 -0.89 3.79
CA MET A 965 0.80 -1.95 2.79
C MET A 965 0.01 -1.50 1.56
N SER A 966 -0.97 -0.60 1.72
CA SER A 966 -1.76 -0.06 0.60
C SER A 966 -1.12 1.14 -0.13
N MET A 967 -0.38 2.01 0.56
CA MET A 967 0.02 3.33 0.02
C MET A 967 0.81 3.32 -1.29
N ASP A 968 0.59 4.39 -2.05
CA ASP A 968 1.36 4.85 -3.20
C ASP A 968 2.66 5.56 -2.81
N LEU A 969 3.53 5.78 -3.80
CA LEU A 969 4.86 6.34 -3.61
C LEU A 969 4.84 7.86 -3.23
N PRO A 970 4.03 8.73 -3.86
CA PRO A 970 3.83 10.12 -3.41
C PRO A 970 3.36 10.26 -1.96
N ALA A 971 2.50 9.36 -1.48
CA ALA A 971 2.12 9.31 -0.07
C ALA A 971 3.29 8.88 0.83
N SER A 972 4.08 7.88 0.43
CA SER A 972 5.12 7.31 1.30
C SER A 972 6.24 8.28 1.67
N VAL A 973 6.66 9.16 0.73
CA VAL A 973 7.69 10.19 1.00
C VAL A 973 7.28 11.06 2.18
N HIS A 974 6.08 11.66 2.10
CA HIS A 974 5.54 12.52 3.14
C HIS A 974 5.14 11.79 4.43
N TYR A 975 4.89 10.48 4.35
CA TYR A 975 4.50 9.68 5.51
C TYR A 975 5.70 9.30 6.38
N PHE A 976 6.83 8.93 5.76
CA PHE A 976 8.07 8.60 6.48
C PHE A 976 8.89 9.84 6.85
N TYR A 977 8.92 10.87 6.00
CA TYR A 977 9.49 12.18 6.32
C TYR A 977 8.39 13.26 6.24
N PRO A 978 7.78 13.64 7.38
CA PRO A 978 6.73 14.66 7.43
C PRO A 978 7.18 16.02 6.88
N ARG A 979 6.23 16.91 6.57
CA ARG A 979 6.53 18.32 6.30
C ARG A 979 6.29 19.15 7.55
N LEU A 980 7.34 19.81 8.05
CA LEU A 980 7.25 20.89 9.03
C LEU A 980 7.26 22.23 8.28
N ILE A 981 6.21 23.03 8.41
CA ILE A 981 5.93 24.22 7.58
C ILE A 981 5.77 25.44 8.51
N PRO A 982 6.62 26.48 8.42
CA PRO A 982 6.49 27.68 9.24
C PRO A 982 5.25 28.51 8.84
N LEU A 983 4.58 29.06 9.84
CA LEU A 983 3.36 29.88 9.68
C LEU A 983 3.48 31.31 10.20
N HIS A 984 4.48 31.62 11.03
CA HIS A 984 4.60 32.92 11.70
C HIS A 984 4.95 34.05 10.71
N ASP A 985 5.90 33.81 9.80
CA ASP A 985 6.40 34.82 8.86
C ASP A 985 5.71 34.77 7.46
N VAL A 986 4.45 34.33 7.39
CA VAL A 986 3.79 34.14 6.07
C VAL A 986 3.36 35.47 5.44
N HIS A 987 3.85 35.72 4.22
CA HIS A 987 3.29 36.79 3.38
C HIS A 987 1.81 36.51 3.09
N VAL A 988 0.95 37.47 3.43
CA VAL A 988 -0.52 37.33 3.36
C VAL A 988 -1.06 37.29 1.93
N GLU A 989 -0.42 37.99 0.99
CA GLU A 989 -0.80 38.03 -0.43
C GLU A 989 -0.24 36.86 -1.26
N ALA A 990 0.52 35.94 -0.65
CA ALA A 990 1.08 34.79 -1.36
C ALA A 990 0.07 33.63 -1.46
N GLU A 991 0.00 32.96 -2.61
CA GLU A 991 -0.91 31.82 -2.82
C GLU A 991 -0.26 30.44 -2.57
N THR A 992 1.06 30.37 -2.52
CA THR A 992 1.81 29.12 -2.34
C THR A 992 1.79 28.64 -0.89
N ILE A 993 1.97 27.34 -0.67
CA ILE A 993 2.30 26.81 0.66
C ILE A 993 3.77 27.19 0.94
N PRO A 994 4.13 27.69 2.14
CA PRO A 994 5.51 27.98 2.49
C PRO A 994 6.44 26.76 2.35
N SER A 995 7.71 26.99 2.06
CA SER A 995 8.72 25.92 2.02
C SER A 995 8.82 25.21 3.36
N ALA A 996 8.88 23.88 3.34
CA ALA A 996 9.10 23.09 4.54
C ALA A 996 10.52 23.26 5.08
N ILE A 997 10.71 22.99 6.37
CA ILE A 997 12.00 22.95 7.07
C ILE A 997 12.27 21.54 7.60
N ARG A 998 13.51 21.28 8.07
CA ARG A 998 13.90 19.96 8.60
C ARG A 998 13.05 19.57 9.81
N CYS A 999 12.65 18.30 9.87
CA CYS A 999 11.79 17.74 10.94
C CYS A 999 12.58 17.42 12.21
N THR A 1000 13.02 18.50 12.88
CA THR A 1000 13.71 18.52 14.18
C THR A 1000 13.20 19.69 15.04
N GLY A 1001 13.12 19.48 16.34
CA GLY A 1001 12.78 20.53 17.31
C GLY A 1001 13.82 21.65 17.39
N GLU A 1002 15.05 21.45 16.91
CA GLU A 1002 16.10 22.48 16.88
C GLU A 1002 15.77 23.64 15.89
N LYS A 1003 14.78 23.46 15.01
CA LYS A 1003 14.31 24.50 14.06
C LYS A 1003 12.96 25.14 14.46
N MET A 1004 12.46 24.85 15.68
CA MET A 1004 11.20 25.37 16.20
C MET A 1004 11.44 26.46 17.27
N LEU A 1005 11.05 27.70 16.97
CA LEU A 1005 11.27 28.87 17.82
C LEU A 1005 10.12 29.07 18.84
N GLU A 1006 10.40 29.59 20.05
CA GLU A 1006 9.37 29.80 21.08
C GLU A 1006 8.33 30.87 20.72
N ASP A 1007 8.63 31.75 19.78
CA ASP A 1007 7.76 32.76 19.18
C ASP A 1007 7.14 32.32 17.83
N GLY A 1008 7.46 31.09 17.38
CA GLY A 1008 6.98 30.55 16.11
C GLY A 1008 5.63 29.83 16.18
N ALA A 1009 4.95 29.79 15.03
CA ALA A 1009 3.86 28.86 14.73
C ALA A 1009 4.24 27.97 13.53
N TYR A 1010 3.85 26.70 13.55
CA TYR A 1010 4.19 25.71 12.51
C TYR A 1010 3.06 24.70 12.27
N ILE A 1011 2.91 24.21 11.03
CA ILE A 1011 2.17 22.97 10.73
C ILE A 1011 3.16 21.81 10.63
N LEU A 1012 2.85 20.68 11.24
CA LEU A 1012 3.48 19.39 10.95
C LEU A 1012 2.43 18.47 10.33
N GLU A 1013 2.70 17.88 9.16
CA GLU A 1013 1.78 16.91 8.55
C GLU A 1013 2.48 15.76 7.82
N ASN A 1014 1.84 14.58 7.83
CA ASN A 1014 2.35 13.35 7.18
C ASN A 1014 1.30 12.65 6.29
N GLY A 1015 0.23 13.35 5.89
CA GLY A 1015 -0.91 12.79 5.14
C GLY A 1015 -1.90 11.95 5.95
N VAL A 1016 -1.69 11.74 7.27
CA VAL A 1016 -2.65 11.08 8.18
C VAL A 1016 -2.98 11.99 9.37
N HIS A 1017 -1.97 12.62 9.95
CA HIS A 1017 -2.11 13.60 11.03
C HIS A 1017 -1.68 14.98 10.53
N MET A 1018 -2.40 16.03 10.97
CA MET A 1018 -1.99 17.41 10.85
C MET A 1018 -1.98 18.05 12.24
N PHE A 1019 -0.82 18.50 12.69
CA PHE A 1019 -0.69 19.29 13.91
C PHE A 1019 -0.41 20.75 13.55
N MET A 1020 -0.90 21.67 14.37
CA MET A 1020 -0.43 23.05 14.39
C MET A 1020 0.20 23.33 15.76
N TRP A 1021 1.52 23.49 15.79
CA TRP A 1021 2.27 23.82 17.00
C TRP A 1021 2.34 25.33 17.18
N LEU A 1022 2.18 25.77 18.42
CA LEU A 1022 2.09 27.18 18.82
C LEU A 1022 3.05 27.45 19.99
N GLY A 1023 4.07 28.29 19.75
CA GLY A 1023 5.05 28.69 20.76
C GLY A 1023 4.47 29.54 21.88
N LEU A 1024 5.04 29.47 23.09
CA LEU A 1024 4.55 30.22 24.26
C LEU A 1024 4.73 31.74 24.13
N SER A 1025 5.64 32.20 23.26
CA SER A 1025 6.00 33.60 23.02
C SER A 1025 5.48 34.14 21.68
N LEU A 1026 4.60 33.38 21.00
CA LEU A 1026 3.99 33.74 19.71
C LEU A 1026 3.28 35.10 19.79
N SER A 1027 3.41 35.90 18.74
CA SER A 1027 3.01 37.31 18.79
C SER A 1027 1.50 37.50 19.08
N PRO A 1028 1.11 38.47 19.93
CA PRO A 1028 -0.31 38.77 20.20
C PRO A 1028 -1.09 39.13 18.93
N GLU A 1029 -0.43 39.71 17.92
CA GLU A 1029 -1.02 39.99 16.61
C GLU A 1029 -1.43 38.70 15.89
N PHE A 1030 -0.57 37.67 15.90
CA PHE A 1030 -0.89 36.36 15.32
C PHE A 1030 -1.98 35.66 16.12
N THR A 1031 -1.89 35.61 17.45
CA THR A 1031 -2.89 34.92 18.28
C THR A 1031 -4.26 35.60 18.21
N GLN A 1032 -4.30 36.94 18.15
CA GLN A 1032 -5.56 37.67 18.01
C GLN A 1032 -6.15 37.56 16.60
N SER A 1033 -5.31 37.61 15.55
CA SER A 1033 -5.80 37.54 14.17
C SER A 1033 -6.22 36.14 13.73
N VAL A 1034 -5.53 35.10 14.20
CA VAL A 1034 -5.79 33.70 13.81
C VAL A 1034 -6.74 32.98 14.76
N PHE A 1035 -6.68 33.26 16.07
CA PHE A 1035 -7.46 32.55 17.10
C PHE A 1035 -8.41 33.44 17.92
N GLY A 1036 -8.32 34.76 17.82
CA GLY A 1036 -9.12 35.69 18.64
C GLY A 1036 -8.65 35.79 20.10
N ALA A 1037 -7.45 35.28 20.40
CA ALA A 1037 -6.90 35.14 21.75
C ALA A 1037 -5.75 36.14 22.00
N GLN A 1038 -5.64 36.68 23.22
CA GLN A 1038 -4.63 37.69 23.56
C GLN A 1038 -3.21 37.11 23.68
N CYS A 1039 -3.09 35.79 23.88
CA CYS A 1039 -1.82 35.05 23.94
C CYS A 1039 -2.05 33.54 23.72
N THR A 1040 -0.98 32.78 23.46
CA THR A 1040 -1.04 31.33 23.20
C THR A 1040 -1.75 30.53 24.29
N GLN A 1041 -1.59 30.93 25.56
CA GLN A 1041 -2.14 30.21 26.70
C GLN A 1041 -3.69 30.22 26.71
N GLN A 1042 -4.31 31.25 26.13
CA GLN A 1042 -5.77 31.39 26.01
C GLN A 1042 -6.37 30.61 24.82
N ILE A 1043 -5.56 30.00 23.96
CA ILE A 1043 -6.05 29.27 22.78
C ILE A 1043 -6.70 27.95 23.20
N ASP A 1044 -7.97 27.81 22.86
CA ASP A 1044 -8.76 26.59 22.96
C ASP A 1044 -8.21 25.52 22.00
N THR A 1045 -7.67 24.45 22.57
CA THR A 1045 -7.01 23.34 21.85
C THR A 1045 -7.93 22.16 21.55
N ASP A 1046 -9.13 22.13 22.11
CA ASP A 1046 -10.06 21.00 21.94
C ASP A 1046 -10.79 21.08 20.59
N ARG A 1047 -10.74 22.25 19.93
CA ARG A 1047 -11.26 22.47 18.58
C ARG A 1047 -10.39 21.83 17.50
N THR A 1048 -11.05 21.08 16.61
CA THR A 1048 -10.45 20.39 15.45
C THR A 1048 -10.30 21.25 14.20
N GLY A 1049 -10.50 22.57 14.31
CA GLY A 1049 -10.50 23.50 13.19
C GLY A 1049 -10.21 24.95 13.62
N LEU A 1050 -9.76 25.76 12.66
CA LEU A 1050 -9.45 27.17 12.89
C LEU A 1050 -10.72 28.03 12.89
N PRO A 1051 -10.86 29.01 13.81
CA PRO A 1051 -11.98 29.95 13.78
C PRO A 1051 -11.93 30.84 12.52
N VAL A 1052 -13.11 31.18 12.01
CA VAL A 1052 -13.27 31.99 10.79
C VAL A 1052 -13.30 33.47 11.16
N PHE A 1053 -12.18 34.15 10.95
CA PHE A 1053 -12.10 35.61 10.97
C PHE A 1053 -11.88 36.18 9.57
N ASP A 1054 -12.42 37.37 9.32
CA ASP A 1054 -12.20 38.11 8.07
C ASP A 1054 -11.06 39.13 8.25
N ASN A 1055 -9.83 38.61 8.24
CA ASN A 1055 -8.61 39.40 8.14
C ASN A 1055 -7.60 38.66 7.25
N PRO A 1056 -6.61 39.35 6.63
CA PRO A 1056 -5.71 38.72 5.67
C PRO A 1056 -4.97 37.51 6.22
N LEU A 1057 -4.50 37.56 7.47
CA LEU A 1057 -3.74 36.48 8.10
C LEU A 1057 -4.61 35.24 8.38
N SER A 1058 -5.81 35.39 8.95
CA SER A 1058 -6.75 34.26 9.12
C SER A 1058 -7.11 33.61 7.79
N ARG A 1059 -7.40 34.41 6.75
CA ARG A 1059 -7.68 33.88 5.40
C ARG A 1059 -6.46 33.14 4.84
N ARG A 1060 -5.25 33.69 5.00
CA ARG A 1060 -4.00 33.07 4.56
C ARG A 1060 -3.71 31.73 5.25
N ILE A 1061 -3.81 31.67 6.58
CA ILE A 1061 -3.54 30.44 7.36
C ILE A 1061 -4.59 29.36 7.06
N ARG A 1062 -5.88 29.73 6.98
CA ARG A 1062 -6.95 28.79 6.58
C ARG A 1062 -6.74 28.27 5.16
N GLY A 1063 -6.41 29.15 4.21
CA GLY A 1063 -6.06 28.77 2.84
C GLY A 1063 -4.85 27.83 2.73
N ILE A 1064 -3.84 27.95 3.60
CA ILE A 1064 -2.72 26.99 3.67
C ILE A 1064 -3.22 25.61 4.14
N VAL A 1065 -4.03 25.55 5.20
CA VAL A 1065 -4.62 24.29 5.70
C VAL A 1065 -5.50 23.63 4.64
N GLU A 1066 -6.38 24.39 4.01
CA GLU A 1066 -7.28 23.92 2.94
C GLU A 1066 -6.49 23.37 1.74
N LYS A 1067 -5.46 24.09 1.28
CA LYS A 1067 -4.60 23.68 0.15
C LYS A 1067 -3.77 22.43 0.47
N ILE A 1068 -3.38 22.22 1.73
CA ILE A 1068 -2.78 20.96 2.19
C ILE A 1068 -3.81 19.82 2.19
N GLN A 1069 -5.03 20.04 2.68
CA GLN A 1069 -6.10 19.02 2.71
C GLN A 1069 -6.57 18.61 1.30
N GLN A 1070 -6.56 19.54 0.34
CA GLN A 1070 -6.85 19.26 -1.07
C GLN A 1070 -5.77 18.36 -1.72
N GLN A 1071 -4.49 18.58 -1.39
CA GLN A 1071 -3.35 17.83 -1.94
C GLN A 1071 -3.21 16.39 -1.43
N LYS A 1072 -4.04 15.94 -0.46
CA LYS A 1072 -3.83 14.67 0.25
C LYS A 1072 -5.01 13.71 0.05
N ARG A 1073 -4.70 12.43 -0.18
CA ARG A 1073 -5.69 11.36 -0.44
C ARG A 1073 -6.70 11.14 0.69
N ARG A 1074 -6.35 11.50 1.93
CA ARG A 1074 -7.24 11.46 3.11
C ARG A 1074 -7.42 12.84 3.73
N CYS A 1075 -8.52 13.05 4.43
CA CYS A 1075 -8.78 14.23 5.23
C CYS A 1075 -8.15 14.05 6.62
N MET A 1076 -7.14 14.86 6.93
CA MET A 1076 -6.45 14.83 8.22
C MET A 1076 -7.28 15.56 9.27
N ARG A 1077 -7.28 15.07 10.52
CA ARG A 1077 -7.73 15.88 11.66
C ARG A 1077 -6.66 16.92 11.98
N LEU A 1078 -7.04 18.19 12.08
CA LEU A 1078 -6.18 19.24 12.60
C LEU A 1078 -6.20 19.17 14.14
N THR A 1079 -5.01 19.09 14.73
CA THR A 1079 -4.80 19.08 16.19
C THR A 1079 -3.97 20.29 16.58
N LEU A 1080 -4.52 21.19 17.39
CA LEU A 1080 -3.78 22.32 17.94
C LEU A 1080 -2.90 21.85 19.11
N VAL A 1081 -1.64 22.25 19.13
CA VAL A 1081 -0.66 21.84 20.16
C VAL A 1081 0.07 23.07 20.67
N LYS A 1082 -0.07 23.37 21.96
CA LYS A 1082 0.71 24.43 22.60
C LYS A 1082 2.07 23.88 23.01
N GLN A 1083 3.11 24.71 22.95
CA GLN A 1083 4.42 24.35 23.49
C GLN A 1083 4.30 24.08 25.01
N ARG A 1084 4.99 23.03 25.49
CA ARG A 1084 4.93 22.47 26.86
C ARG A 1084 3.59 21.81 27.24
N ASP A 1085 2.71 21.57 26.27
CA ASP A 1085 1.46 20.81 26.43
C ASP A 1085 1.70 19.28 26.30
N LYS A 1086 0.78 18.46 26.82
CA LYS A 1086 0.87 16.99 26.83
C LYS A 1086 0.97 16.42 25.41
N LEU A 1087 0.25 17.01 24.46
CA LEU A 1087 0.26 16.59 23.04
C LEU A 1087 1.57 16.97 22.32
N GLU A 1088 2.43 17.81 22.90
CA GLU A 1088 3.74 18.10 22.32
C GLU A 1088 4.64 16.85 22.30
N SER A 1089 4.51 15.95 23.28
CA SER A 1089 5.23 14.67 23.28
C SER A 1089 4.85 13.78 22.08
N VAL A 1090 3.57 13.81 21.69
CA VAL A 1090 3.04 13.09 20.52
C VAL A 1090 3.51 13.76 19.23
N LEU A 1091 3.50 15.09 19.16
CA LEU A 1091 4.04 15.84 18.00
C LEU A 1091 5.53 15.55 17.80
N ARG A 1092 6.31 15.50 18.88
CA ARG A 1092 7.76 15.24 18.86
C ARG A 1092 8.13 13.85 18.35
N HIS A 1093 7.23 12.86 18.40
CA HIS A 1093 7.45 11.58 17.71
C HIS A 1093 7.62 11.75 16.18
N PHE A 1094 6.91 12.72 15.58
CA PHE A 1094 6.99 13.00 14.14
C PHE A 1094 8.16 13.93 13.74
N LEU A 1095 8.95 14.43 14.69
CA LEU A 1095 10.21 15.13 14.42
C LEU A 1095 11.32 14.09 14.20
N VAL A 1096 11.21 13.36 13.08
CA VAL A 1096 11.91 12.09 12.81
C VAL A 1096 13.44 12.17 12.81
N GLU A 1097 14.06 13.35 12.75
CA GLU A 1097 15.51 13.51 12.90
C GLU A 1097 15.96 13.46 14.37
N ASP A 1098 15.09 13.83 15.32
CA ASP A 1098 15.37 13.89 16.76
C ASP A 1098 15.46 12.49 17.41
N ARG A 1099 15.83 12.45 18.68
CA ARG A 1099 15.82 11.22 19.49
C ARG A 1099 14.37 10.86 19.88
N GLY A 1100 13.98 9.60 19.74
CA GLY A 1100 12.61 9.15 20.03
C GLY A 1100 12.22 9.37 21.49
N THR A 1101 11.05 9.99 21.70
CA THR A 1101 10.52 10.39 23.03
C THR A 1101 10.01 9.21 23.86
N SER A 1102 9.46 8.18 23.21
CA SER A 1102 8.88 6.98 23.86
C SER A 1102 9.77 5.74 23.72
N ASP A 1103 10.20 5.41 22.51
CA ASP A 1103 10.97 4.19 22.21
C ASP A 1103 12.49 4.30 22.43
N GLY A 1104 12.98 5.51 22.76
CA GLY A 1104 14.40 5.79 22.95
C GLY A 1104 15.24 5.70 21.66
N SER A 1105 14.61 5.67 20.49
CA SER A 1105 15.28 5.55 19.19
C SER A 1105 16.30 6.66 18.93
N VAL A 1106 17.33 6.32 18.16
CA VAL A 1106 18.52 7.16 17.93
C VAL A 1106 18.23 8.37 17.03
N SER A 1107 18.88 9.50 17.30
CA SER A 1107 18.83 10.66 16.40
C SER A 1107 19.42 10.32 15.03
N TYR A 1108 19.18 11.15 14.01
CA TYR A 1108 19.81 10.97 12.69
C TYR A 1108 21.35 10.99 12.78
N VAL A 1109 21.93 11.85 13.61
CA VAL A 1109 23.38 11.93 13.87
C VAL A 1109 23.90 10.63 14.48
N ASP A 1110 23.22 10.12 15.52
CA ASP A 1110 23.58 8.87 16.20
C ASP A 1110 23.49 7.66 15.24
N PHE A 1111 22.44 7.62 14.40
CA PHE A 1111 22.23 6.56 13.43
C PHE A 1111 23.31 6.58 12.32
N LEU A 1112 23.71 7.76 11.84
CA LEU A 1112 24.85 7.90 10.91
C LEU A 1112 26.15 7.38 11.53
N CYS A 1113 26.42 7.69 12.81
CA CYS A 1113 27.58 7.19 13.54
C CYS A 1113 27.56 5.65 13.64
N HIS A 1114 26.41 5.06 13.96
CA HIS A 1114 26.23 3.60 13.98
C HIS A 1114 26.44 2.97 12.59
N MET A 1115 25.76 3.48 11.56
CA MET A 1115 25.90 3.01 10.18
C MET A 1115 27.36 3.05 9.71
N HIS A 1116 28.08 4.14 9.99
CA HIS A 1116 29.50 4.27 9.63
C HIS A 1116 30.39 3.27 10.39
N LYS A 1117 30.10 2.98 11.67
CA LYS A 1117 30.79 1.93 12.44
C LYS A 1117 30.59 0.55 11.80
N GLU A 1118 29.35 0.15 11.51
CA GLU A 1118 29.07 -1.17 10.94
C GLU A 1118 29.61 -1.31 9.51
N ILE A 1119 29.55 -0.24 8.70
CA ILE A 1119 30.20 -0.18 7.38
C ILE A 1119 31.70 -0.44 7.52
N ARG A 1120 32.38 0.21 8.48
CA ARG A 1120 33.82 -0.01 8.71
C ARG A 1120 34.12 -1.44 9.18
N GLN A 1121 33.29 -2.01 10.05
CA GLN A 1121 33.41 -3.40 10.53
C GLN A 1121 33.16 -4.45 9.43
N MET A 1122 32.49 -4.07 8.34
CA MET A 1122 32.28 -4.92 7.15
C MET A 1122 33.38 -4.75 6.07
N LEU A 1123 34.22 -3.74 6.20
CA LEU A 1123 35.33 -3.44 5.30
C LEU A 1123 36.70 -3.89 5.83
N SER A 1124 36.80 -4.15 7.15
CA SER A 1124 37.92 -4.80 7.83
C SER A 1124 37.83 -6.31 7.77
#